data_AF-A0A662IH43-F1
#
_entry.id   AF-A0A662IH43-F1
#
_cell.length_a   1.000
_cell.length_b   1.000
_cell.length_c   1.000
_cell.angle_alpha   90.00
_cell.angle_beta   90.00
_cell.angle_gamma   90.00
#
_symmetry.space_group_name_H-M   'P 1'
#
loop_
_entity.id
_entity.type
_entity.pdbx_description
1 polymer ?
#
loop_
_entity_poly.entity_id
_entity_poly.type
_entity_poly.pdbx_seq_one_letter_code
_entity_poly.pdbx_strand_id
1 'polypeptide(L)'
;KVDAYNIVGLIRGTSLPDEVIVIASHYDSYSVIPALSPGADESLSISVLLELARFFSENRPKRSILFVALSGHWEGLAGAREFVRRIVETKDTSIRLFIYLSLSAWGDDIAILHAGRFYFNPTSGIEFYRAGIIDRLNYYLSALKIELYGGETSVDSFIYPGYAWLNIVYGDPLAVFDSEVYTLAGGYGLAFHTPSLKFHWGTPYDDYAKFEEAFKRNVLGKDKSSLKKAAILAYLIANDEEFRIPPPRYRGFDPNYGGFCTIRGRVLVYNLSTGWYTPVPNAIVRLRAIANMPNSFGLGIYGGLPKIKEEVTEGYYSTSGFMMCMTDENGEFIFYGISPSARAGTSYLPSIEYRYVIEACLLNEDGEIEYFTDYGVHRRDIEFTVDRQEKYVTHVIFHCGSIVFYSIIEPETMSPPMVFSIKVREVGSHTTPQFYGGIFYSFHEGYPVFIAFANPDTRVELVIISKNPRTGEPKLLLILNNLSRGFEANYGRSTHVKLTFLEVAKDLYAVNMERYFRLKKQGIRNMEIEDLLFNSKSYIEQAERRLAERKYDFSIALSIEAWQMNRAIREKLYYEDLNIKASIIFIFILLVPFVYLFEKLVFASKTIGRQITRIAAISLLTLTVLYILHPAFSLMEDIFLLFLSTLMAVLMFPTLAILFTDFVYTLGILKRKIRGPHFMGISRSGAILMAFSVGVAMIRRRKTRSALIFAALVTIILGLIIFSFPASALGVIRRDTYVTPSYTGLMIRDQVWRPIPEEVVEQIRRTLSTLNYSYVVSTRVWFYPQGRLEILGKNPLFKGYVSAFLGLGVEEDRVTGVSGLVLSGRWFNETDYYSCIVDEEAVKYLGINVSNIVSGREFIEIRGLFKLKVVGVIDGKLFSSRLDLDGGNFTLIDFKGLVRKVMERRVRLFRYLPTSIVYRDANYGYFLIIVPARLAKDLGGSVYSVAIRIRAPDRSQIYRSIDHVARTLALSLNKTYLIYSTQLTEKKIASVYRYILSTIYVFERWEQLLVPIMIGVLIIFNSMLSNIYERSKEIGIYSALGLSPYHVSGMFLIEAIILSVISSVLGYITGIATAKIVNLFDLLPGIYLNYTVGVPIYSTLLAIAATLLAVCYPLWKVSRMVTPSFERKWKPDTKPVGDEWVITLPFVITTEREAKALMAFIKEFLELHKVQEKAFTVLELSLTTEEEGFIVKAELQMAPYELGIRQEA
;
A
#
# COMPACT_ATOMS: atom_id res chain seq x y z
N LYS A 1 7.04 -30.75 -33.25
CA LYS A 1 5.63 -30.49 -33.64
C LYS A 1 4.88 -31.82 -33.56
N VAL A 2 3.73 -31.86 -32.91
CA VAL A 2 2.89 -33.06 -32.82
C VAL A 2 1.57 -32.74 -33.52
N ASP A 3 1.15 -33.59 -34.44
CA ASP A 3 -0.16 -33.46 -35.07
C ASP A 3 -1.20 -34.18 -34.19
N ALA A 4 -2.24 -33.45 -33.80
CA ALA A 4 -3.35 -33.96 -33.00
C ALA A 4 -4.66 -33.79 -33.78
N TYR A 5 -5.66 -34.63 -33.48
CA TYR A 5 -6.88 -34.73 -34.27
C TYR A 5 -8.11 -34.71 -33.38
N ASN A 6 -9.10 -33.90 -33.74
CA ASN A 6 -10.43 -34.06 -33.19
C ASN A 6 -11.12 -35.26 -33.87
N ILE A 7 -11.68 -36.17 -33.07
CA ILE A 7 -12.40 -37.35 -33.58
C ILE A 7 -13.89 -37.05 -33.51
N VAL A 8 -14.59 -37.20 -34.63
CA VAL A 8 -16.00 -36.80 -34.77
C VAL A 8 -16.84 -37.98 -35.25
N GLY A 9 -17.93 -38.28 -34.55
CA GLY A 9 -18.93 -39.29 -34.93
C GLY A 9 -20.34 -38.72 -34.93
N LEU A 10 -21.13 -39.03 -35.96
CA LEU A 10 -22.51 -38.53 -36.10
C LEU A 10 -23.51 -39.68 -36.00
N ILE A 11 -24.51 -39.51 -35.13
CA ILE A 11 -25.72 -40.33 -35.11
C ILE A 11 -26.89 -39.45 -35.55
N ARG A 12 -27.53 -39.80 -36.66
CA ARG A 12 -28.68 -39.05 -37.18
C ARG A 12 -29.92 -39.29 -36.32
N GLY A 13 -30.61 -38.19 -36.01
CA GLY A 13 -31.87 -38.19 -35.28
C GLY A 13 -33.02 -38.80 -36.08
N THR A 14 -34.06 -39.22 -35.37
CA THR A 14 -35.25 -39.84 -35.95
C THR A 14 -36.33 -38.83 -36.33
N SER A 15 -36.71 -37.90 -35.43
CA SER A 15 -37.78 -36.92 -35.68
C SER A 15 -37.30 -35.49 -35.88
N LEU A 16 -36.12 -35.12 -35.38
CA LEU A 16 -35.48 -33.81 -35.52
C LEU A 16 -34.06 -33.92 -36.10
N PRO A 17 -33.87 -34.51 -37.30
CA PRO A 17 -32.54 -34.79 -37.84
C PRO A 17 -31.71 -33.53 -38.15
N ASP A 18 -32.36 -32.40 -38.38
CA ASP A 18 -31.72 -31.12 -38.73
C ASP A 18 -31.29 -30.30 -37.49
N GLU A 19 -31.67 -30.73 -36.29
CA GLU A 19 -31.19 -30.16 -35.03
C GLU A 19 -30.07 -31.03 -34.48
N VAL A 20 -28.83 -30.53 -34.56
CA VAL A 20 -27.63 -31.24 -34.11
C VAL A 20 -27.23 -30.77 -32.71
N ILE A 21 -27.05 -31.71 -31.79
CA ILE A 21 -26.44 -31.47 -30.47
C ILE A 21 -25.02 -32.05 -30.49
N VAL A 22 -24.03 -31.25 -30.11
CA VAL A 22 -22.67 -31.72 -29.89
C VAL A 22 -22.52 -32.19 -28.45
N ILE A 23 -22.02 -33.40 -28.26
CA ILE A 23 -21.52 -33.87 -26.96
C ILE A 23 -20.02 -34.08 -27.13
N ALA A 24 -19.22 -33.43 -26.30
CA ALA A 24 -17.78 -33.42 -26.44
C ALA A 24 -17.05 -33.66 -25.12
N SER A 25 -15.84 -34.21 -25.22
CA SER A 25 -14.89 -34.31 -24.12
C SER A 25 -13.48 -34.32 -24.68
N HIS A 26 -12.48 -33.89 -23.92
CA HIS A 26 -11.09 -33.96 -24.34
C HIS A 26 -10.48 -35.32 -24.00
N TYR A 27 -9.42 -35.70 -24.73
CA TYR A 27 -8.73 -36.97 -24.52
C TYR A 27 -7.23 -36.81 -24.21
N ASP A 28 -6.69 -35.60 -24.29
CA ASP A 28 -5.35 -35.27 -23.78
C ASP A 28 -5.35 -35.05 -22.26
N SER A 29 -4.17 -34.98 -21.64
CA SER A 29 -4.03 -34.79 -20.19
C SER A 29 -2.86 -33.88 -19.85
N TYR A 30 -2.84 -33.34 -18.61
CA TYR A 30 -1.77 -32.48 -18.13
C TYR A 30 -0.95 -33.09 -16.98
N SER A 31 0.34 -32.76 -16.92
CA SER A 31 1.21 -33.05 -15.77
C SER A 31 2.35 -32.04 -15.68
N VAL A 32 2.75 -31.70 -14.46
CA VAL A 32 3.95 -30.89 -14.19
C VAL A 32 5.23 -31.54 -14.72
N ILE A 33 5.21 -32.85 -14.92
CA ILE A 33 6.24 -33.59 -15.68
C ILE A 33 5.54 -34.07 -16.96
N PRO A 34 5.64 -33.34 -18.09
CA PRO A 34 4.89 -33.67 -19.31
C PRO A 34 5.14 -35.09 -19.84
N ALA A 35 6.34 -35.64 -19.60
CA ALA A 35 6.66 -37.03 -19.95
C ALA A 35 5.90 -38.09 -19.13
N LEU A 36 5.29 -37.70 -18.00
CA LEU A 36 4.54 -38.55 -17.08
C LEU A 36 3.20 -37.90 -16.75
N SER A 37 2.24 -38.02 -17.66
CA SER A 37 0.85 -37.58 -17.51
C SER A 37 -0.12 -38.75 -17.73
N PRO A 38 -0.42 -39.56 -16.70
CA PRO A 38 -1.34 -40.69 -16.84
C PRO A 38 -2.81 -40.26 -17.01
N GLY A 39 -3.23 -39.14 -16.40
CA GLY A 39 -4.55 -38.52 -16.63
C GLY A 39 -5.75 -39.38 -16.27
N ALA A 40 -5.66 -40.21 -15.22
CA ALA A 40 -6.69 -41.21 -14.92
C ALA A 40 -8.06 -40.58 -14.61
N ASP A 41 -8.12 -39.51 -13.80
CA ASP A 41 -9.39 -38.81 -13.55
C ASP A 41 -9.96 -38.13 -14.79
N GLU A 42 -9.10 -37.52 -15.62
CA GLU A 42 -9.52 -36.83 -16.86
C GLU A 42 -10.12 -37.81 -17.88
N SER A 43 -9.60 -39.05 -17.92
CA SER A 43 -10.08 -40.12 -18.81
C SER A 43 -11.54 -40.53 -18.59
N LEU A 44 -12.14 -40.20 -17.43
CA LEU A 44 -13.53 -40.53 -17.13
C LEU A 44 -14.50 -39.87 -18.12
N SER A 45 -14.25 -38.62 -18.50
CA SER A 45 -15.17 -37.85 -19.33
C SER A 45 -15.22 -38.38 -20.77
N ILE A 46 -14.05 -38.72 -21.33
CA ILE A 46 -13.96 -39.36 -22.65
C ILE A 46 -14.54 -40.78 -22.63
N SER A 47 -14.37 -41.52 -21.54
CA SER A 47 -14.98 -42.85 -21.36
C SER A 47 -16.51 -42.77 -21.39
N VAL A 48 -17.08 -41.77 -20.70
CA VAL A 48 -18.53 -41.51 -20.72
C VAL A 48 -19.02 -41.08 -22.11
N LEU A 49 -18.23 -40.28 -22.83
CA LEU A 49 -18.56 -39.89 -24.21
C LEU A 49 -18.70 -41.12 -25.12
N LEU A 50 -17.75 -42.05 -25.05
CA LEU A 50 -17.77 -43.29 -25.84
C LEU A 50 -18.95 -44.19 -25.46
N GLU A 51 -19.27 -44.29 -24.18
CA GLU A 51 -20.40 -45.09 -23.71
C GLU A 51 -21.76 -44.49 -24.12
N LEU A 52 -21.89 -43.16 -24.08
CA LEU A 52 -23.08 -42.49 -24.64
C LEU A 52 -23.20 -42.72 -26.14
N ALA A 53 -22.09 -42.67 -26.90
CA ALA A 53 -22.11 -42.96 -28.32
C ALA A 53 -22.58 -44.40 -28.61
N ARG A 54 -22.10 -45.38 -27.83
CA ARG A 54 -22.57 -46.76 -27.88
C ARG A 54 -24.07 -46.84 -27.59
N PHE A 55 -24.52 -46.24 -26.49
CA PHE A 55 -25.93 -46.25 -26.08
C PHE A 55 -26.86 -45.67 -27.15
N PHE A 56 -26.53 -44.51 -27.73
CA PHE A 56 -27.37 -43.86 -28.74
C PHE A 56 -27.29 -44.53 -30.13
N SER A 57 -26.26 -45.34 -30.37
CA SER A 57 -26.19 -46.16 -31.60
C SER A 57 -27.24 -47.27 -31.59
N GLU A 58 -27.49 -47.84 -30.41
CA GLU A 58 -28.53 -48.85 -30.15
C GLU A 58 -29.91 -48.20 -29.92
N ASN A 59 -29.93 -47.01 -29.32
CA ASN A 59 -31.14 -46.26 -28.96
C ASN A 59 -31.16 -44.90 -29.69
N ARG A 60 -31.62 -44.90 -30.94
CA ARG A 60 -31.50 -43.71 -31.79
C ARG A 60 -32.23 -42.49 -31.18
N PRO A 61 -31.54 -41.34 -31.03
CA PRO A 61 -32.13 -40.13 -30.47
C PRO A 61 -33.12 -39.48 -31.44
N LYS A 62 -33.96 -38.58 -30.92
CA LYS A 62 -34.84 -37.74 -31.76
C LYS A 62 -34.06 -36.68 -32.51
N ARG A 63 -33.15 -35.96 -31.84
CA ARG A 63 -32.19 -35.03 -32.46
C ARG A 63 -30.95 -35.74 -32.96
N SER A 64 -30.28 -35.18 -33.97
CA SER A 64 -28.96 -35.68 -34.38
C SER A 64 -27.93 -35.37 -33.29
N ILE A 65 -27.04 -36.31 -32.98
CA ILE A 65 -25.97 -36.12 -32.00
C ILE A 65 -24.61 -36.26 -32.68
N LEU A 66 -23.77 -35.27 -32.47
CA LEU A 66 -22.37 -35.29 -32.87
C LEU A 66 -21.48 -35.53 -31.63
N PHE A 67 -20.84 -36.68 -31.56
CA PHE A 67 -19.86 -37.01 -30.54
C PHE A 67 -18.49 -36.52 -30.97
N VAL A 68 -17.84 -35.70 -30.15
CA VAL A 68 -16.56 -35.06 -30.48
C VAL A 68 -15.53 -35.29 -29.38
N ALA A 69 -14.51 -36.10 -29.67
CA ALA A 69 -13.33 -36.20 -28.82
C ALA A 69 -12.33 -35.10 -29.23
N LEU A 70 -12.08 -34.15 -28.34
CA LEU A 70 -11.27 -32.96 -28.60
C LEU A 70 -9.81 -33.19 -28.17
N SER A 71 -8.89 -32.60 -28.92
CA SER A 71 -7.45 -32.63 -28.60
C SER A 71 -6.93 -31.26 -28.15
N GLY A 72 -5.87 -31.21 -27.36
CA GLY A 72 -5.16 -29.98 -27.02
C GLY A 72 -5.98 -29.05 -26.14
N HIS A 73 -6.72 -29.61 -25.18
CA HIS A 73 -7.46 -28.88 -24.16
C HIS A 73 -6.52 -27.96 -23.36
N TRP A 74 -5.41 -28.54 -22.88
CA TRP A 74 -4.41 -27.82 -22.08
C TRP A 74 -3.46 -26.94 -22.91
N GLU A 75 -3.55 -27.02 -24.25
CA GLU A 75 -2.86 -26.15 -25.22
C GLU A 75 -3.77 -24.98 -25.66
N GLY A 76 -4.48 -24.39 -24.70
CA GLY A 76 -5.38 -23.27 -24.93
C GLY A 76 -6.60 -23.63 -25.78
N LEU A 77 -7.24 -24.77 -25.46
CA LEU A 77 -8.45 -25.27 -26.13
C LEU A 77 -8.28 -25.40 -27.65
N ALA A 78 -7.10 -25.82 -28.11
CA ALA A 78 -6.72 -25.79 -29.53
C ALA A 78 -7.69 -26.58 -30.41
N GLY A 79 -8.04 -27.81 -30.01
CA GLY A 79 -9.00 -28.64 -30.73
C GLY A 79 -10.39 -28.04 -30.77
N ALA A 80 -10.89 -27.51 -29.66
CA ALA A 80 -12.21 -26.87 -29.60
C ALA A 80 -12.26 -25.61 -30.47
N ARG A 81 -11.21 -24.78 -30.47
CA ARG A 81 -11.07 -23.60 -31.33
C ARG A 81 -11.09 -23.96 -32.80
N GLU A 82 -10.33 -24.98 -33.20
CA GLU A 82 -10.33 -25.44 -34.60
C GLU A 82 -11.69 -26.01 -35.02
N PHE A 83 -12.35 -26.76 -34.13
CA PHE A 83 -13.69 -27.31 -34.39
C PHE A 83 -14.74 -26.20 -34.56
N VAL A 84 -14.79 -25.23 -33.64
CA VAL A 84 -15.73 -24.11 -33.70
C VAL A 84 -15.42 -23.16 -34.86
N ARG A 85 -14.14 -22.95 -35.20
CA ARG A 85 -13.74 -22.14 -36.36
C ARG A 85 -14.43 -22.61 -37.63
N ARG A 86 -14.41 -23.93 -37.89
CA ARG A 86 -15.06 -24.51 -39.07
C ARG A 86 -16.57 -24.26 -39.09
N ILE A 87 -17.23 -24.39 -37.93
CA ILE A 87 -18.67 -24.13 -37.80
C ILE A 87 -19.01 -22.67 -38.12
N VAL A 88 -18.22 -21.73 -37.57
CA VAL A 88 -18.42 -20.30 -37.78
C VAL A 88 -18.15 -19.90 -39.23
N GLU A 89 -17.12 -20.46 -39.86
CA GLU A 89 -16.76 -20.21 -41.26
C GLU A 89 -17.80 -20.76 -42.24
N THR A 90 -18.30 -21.97 -42.01
CA THR A 90 -19.38 -22.57 -42.81
C THR A 90 -20.75 -21.98 -42.50
N LYS A 91 -20.87 -21.21 -41.41
CA LYS A 91 -22.14 -20.70 -40.86
C LYS A 91 -23.17 -21.80 -40.64
N ASP A 92 -22.70 -22.97 -40.21
CA ASP A 92 -23.56 -24.12 -39.96
C ASP A 92 -24.43 -23.89 -38.72
N THR A 93 -25.68 -23.48 -38.95
CA THR A 93 -26.64 -23.23 -37.87
C THR A 93 -27.37 -24.50 -37.40
N SER A 94 -27.12 -25.66 -38.00
CA SER A 94 -27.74 -26.94 -37.59
C SER A 94 -27.29 -27.35 -36.18
N ILE A 95 -26.08 -26.96 -35.77
CA ILE A 95 -25.55 -27.18 -34.43
C ILE A 95 -26.24 -26.25 -33.44
N ARG A 96 -27.25 -26.78 -32.73
CA ARG A 96 -28.08 -26.01 -31.80
C ARG A 96 -27.45 -25.85 -30.43
N LEU A 97 -26.74 -26.86 -29.93
CA LEU A 97 -26.21 -26.89 -28.57
C LEU A 97 -24.87 -27.64 -28.53
N PHE A 98 -23.93 -27.14 -27.73
CA PHE A 98 -22.64 -27.80 -27.48
C PHE A 98 -22.52 -28.15 -26.01
N ILE A 99 -22.49 -29.43 -25.67
CA ILE A 99 -22.32 -29.95 -24.32
C ILE A 99 -20.90 -30.50 -24.16
N TYR A 100 -20.15 -29.96 -23.21
CA TYR A 100 -18.83 -30.43 -22.84
C TYR A 100 -18.88 -31.23 -21.53
N LEU A 101 -18.30 -32.43 -21.50
CA LEU A 101 -18.23 -33.28 -20.33
C LEU A 101 -16.89 -33.05 -19.59
N SER A 102 -16.99 -32.60 -18.33
CA SER A 102 -15.89 -32.34 -17.40
C SER A 102 -16.17 -33.05 -16.07
N LEU A 103 -16.25 -34.37 -16.14
CA LEU A 103 -16.59 -35.25 -15.03
C LEU A 103 -15.34 -35.62 -14.22
N SER A 104 -15.55 -36.06 -12.98
CA SER A 104 -14.50 -36.52 -12.08
C SER A 104 -15.02 -37.62 -11.16
N ALA A 105 -14.15 -38.54 -10.76
CA ALA A 105 -14.45 -39.58 -9.78
C ALA A 105 -14.47 -39.06 -8.33
N TRP A 106 -13.97 -37.86 -8.09
CA TRP A 106 -13.84 -37.26 -6.76
C TRP A 106 -15.10 -36.55 -6.26
N GLY A 107 -16.10 -36.38 -7.11
CA GLY A 107 -17.41 -35.80 -6.77
C GLY A 107 -18.58 -36.59 -7.34
N ASP A 108 -19.77 -36.35 -6.80
CA ASP A 108 -21.00 -37.08 -7.11
C ASP A 108 -22.20 -36.18 -7.42
N ASP A 109 -22.00 -34.87 -7.39
CA ASP A 109 -22.93 -33.86 -7.91
C ASP A 109 -22.42 -33.27 -9.22
N ILE A 110 -23.32 -32.62 -9.96
CA ILE A 110 -23.05 -32.06 -11.28
C ILE A 110 -23.47 -30.58 -11.33
N ALA A 111 -22.60 -29.75 -11.88
CA ALA A 111 -22.86 -28.36 -12.19
C ALA A 111 -23.04 -28.20 -13.70
N ILE A 112 -24.02 -27.39 -14.11
CA ILE A 112 -24.25 -27.05 -15.52
C ILE A 112 -23.83 -25.59 -15.71
N LEU A 113 -22.71 -25.38 -16.40
CA LEU A 113 -22.07 -24.07 -16.52
C LEU A 113 -22.02 -23.65 -17.99
N HIS A 114 -22.27 -22.37 -18.30
CA HIS A 114 -22.20 -21.85 -19.68
C HIS A 114 -20.87 -21.11 -19.97
N ALA A 115 -20.08 -20.84 -18.93
CA ALA A 115 -18.79 -20.15 -19.01
C ALA A 115 -17.86 -20.66 -17.90
N GLY A 116 -16.56 -20.64 -18.16
CA GLY A 116 -15.48 -21.04 -17.26
C GLY A 116 -14.44 -19.94 -17.11
N ARG A 117 -13.20 -20.32 -16.81
CA ARG A 117 -12.09 -19.40 -16.52
C ARG A 117 -11.28 -18.98 -17.73
N PHE A 118 -11.44 -19.63 -18.88
CA PHE A 118 -10.53 -19.43 -19.99
C PHE A 118 -10.74 -18.07 -20.67
N TYR A 119 -11.96 -17.79 -21.14
CA TYR A 119 -12.31 -16.46 -21.69
C TYR A 119 -12.95 -15.54 -20.66
N PHE A 120 -13.58 -16.12 -19.63
CA PHE A 120 -14.24 -15.40 -18.53
C PHE A 120 -15.24 -14.34 -19.02
N ASN A 121 -16.22 -14.69 -19.86
CA ASN A 121 -17.19 -13.73 -20.43
C ASN A 121 -18.61 -13.88 -19.82
N PRO A 122 -18.97 -13.10 -18.78
CA PRO A 122 -20.22 -13.29 -18.04
C PRO A 122 -21.49 -12.76 -18.73
N THR A 123 -21.38 -11.96 -19.80
CA THR A 123 -22.57 -11.45 -20.52
C THR A 123 -23.15 -12.45 -21.50
N SER A 124 -22.37 -13.47 -21.89
CA SER A 124 -22.81 -14.57 -22.76
C SER A 124 -24.00 -15.34 -22.17
N GLY A 125 -24.10 -15.44 -20.83
CA GLY A 125 -25.21 -16.07 -20.13
C GLY A 125 -26.59 -15.46 -20.43
N ILE A 126 -26.66 -14.15 -20.76
CA ILE A 126 -27.92 -13.46 -21.06
C ILE A 126 -28.64 -14.08 -22.26
N GLU A 127 -27.88 -14.57 -23.25
CA GLU A 127 -28.46 -15.19 -24.45
C GLU A 127 -29.12 -16.54 -24.15
N PHE A 128 -28.66 -17.27 -23.14
CA PHE A 128 -29.31 -18.52 -22.72
C PHE A 128 -30.70 -18.27 -22.13
N TYR A 129 -30.88 -17.16 -21.39
CA TYR A 129 -32.17 -16.73 -20.87
C TYR A 129 -33.11 -16.31 -22.00
N ARG A 130 -32.62 -15.48 -22.93
CA ARG A 130 -33.41 -15.03 -24.09
C ARG A 130 -33.85 -16.20 -24.99
N ALA A 131 -33.05 -17.25 -25.05
CA ALA A 131 -33.33 -18.46 -25.82
C ALA A 131 -34.27 -19.45 -25.11
N GLY A 132 -34.69 -19.19 -23.86
CA GLY A 132 -35.51 -20.12 -23.08
C GLY A 132 -34.81 -21.44 -22.69
N ILE A 133 -33.50 -21.55 -22.95
CA ILE A 133 -32.70 -22.75 -22.66
C ILE A 133 -32.65 -22.99 -21.15
N ILE A 134 -32.45 -21.91 -20.41
CA ILE A 134 -32.34 -21.98 -18.95
C ILE A 134 -33.62 -22.51 -18.30
N ASP A 135 -34.79 -22.09 -18.77
CA ASP A 135 -36.06 -22.53 -18.21
C ASP A 135 -36.29 -24.03 -18.43
N ARG A 136 -35.93 -24.54 -19.61
CA ARG A 136 -36.05 -25.98 -19.90
C ARG A 136 -35.01 -26.82 -19.15
N LEU A 137 -33.77 -26.33 -19.03
CA LEU A 137 -32.76 -27.00 -18.19
C LEU A 137 -33.22 -27.05 -16.72
N ASN A 138 -33.76 -25.96 -16.19
CA ASN A 138 -34.33 -25.94 -14.85
C ASN A 138 -35.45 -26.99 -14.69
N TYR A 139 -36.33 -27.10 -15.69
CA TYR A 139 -37.34 -28.14 -15.71
C TYR A 139 -36.74 -29.55 -15.63
N TYR A 140 -35.70 -29.87 -16.42
CA TYR A 140 -35.01 -31.16 -16.34
C TYR A 140 -34.37 -31.40 -14.97
N LEU A 141 -33.70 -30.39 -14.41
CA LEU A 141 -33.06 -30.50 -13.11
C LEU A 141 -34.10 -30.71 -12.01
N SER A 142 -35.24 -30.02 -12.06
CA SER A 142 -36.36 -30.21 -11.13
C SER A 142 -36.99 -31.60 -11.28
N ALA A 143 -37.23 -32.06 -12.51
CA ALA A 143 -37.76 -33.40 -12.77
C ALA A 143 -36.80 -34.49 -12.27
N LEU A 144 -35.51 -34.36 -12.60
CA LEU A 144 -34.46 -35.26 -12.13
C LEU A 144 -34.31 -35.22 -10.61
N LYS A 145 -34.49 -34.05 -9.98
CA LYS A 145 -34.49 -33.90 -8.52
C LYS A 145 -35.65 -34.68 -7.90
N ILE A 146 -36.86 -34.53 -8.44
CA ILE A 146 -38.06 -35.24 -7.95
C ILE A 146 -37.87 -36.75 -8.10
N GLU A 147 -37.42 -37.22 -9.26
CA GLU A 147 -37.21 -38.64 -9.55
C GLU A 147 -36.12 -39.25 -8.67
N LEU A 148 -34.97 -38.59 -8.57
CA LEU A 148 -33.84 -39.13 -7.82
C LEU A 148 -34.01 -38.95 -6.31
N TYR A 149 -34.63 -37.89 -5.82
CA TYR A 149 -34.58 -37.52 -4.39
C TYR A 149 -35.93 -37.36 -3.70
N GLY A 150 -37.06 -37.38 -4.43
CA GLY A 150 -38.37 -37.05 -3.89
C GLY A 150 -38.57 -35.54 -3.71
N GLY A 151 -39.82 -35.07 -3.84
CA GLY A 151 -40.17 -33.64 -3.91
C GLY A 151 -39.87 -32.79 -2.67
N GLU A 152 -39.46 -33.38 -1.54
CA GLU A 152 -39.29 -32.71 -0.25
C GLU A 152 -37.84 -32.31 0.10
N THR A 153 -36.86 -32.54 -0.79
CA THR A 153 -35.44 -32.27 -0.44
C THR A 153 -35.05 -30.78 -0.57
N SER A 154 -34.58 -30.18 0.53
CA SER A 154 -34.09 -28.79 0.60
C SER A 154 -32.66 -28.59 0.05
N VAL A 155 -32.03 -29.66 -0.44
CA VAL A 155 -30.65 -29.64 -0.94
C VAL A 155 -30.63 -29.29 -2.43
N ASP A 156 -30.07 -28.13 -2.77
CA ASP A 156 -29.75 -27.78 -4.16
C ASP A 156 -28.59 -28.65 -4.65
N SER A 157 -28.93 -29.74 -5.36
CA SER A 157 -27.97 -30.72 -5.90
C SER A 157 -27.43 -30.33 -7.28
N PHE A 158 -27.81 -29.16 -7.78
CA PHE A 158 -27.42 -28.60 -9.07
C PHE A 158 -27.06 -27.14 -8.88
N ILE A 159 -25.94 -26.70 -9.48
CA ILE A 159 -25.50 -25.32 -9.32
C ILE A 159 -25.70 -24.56 -10.63
N TYR A 160 -26.51 -23.51 -10.50
CA TYR A 160 -27.15 -22.77 -11.57
C TYR A 160 -26.31 -21.57 -12.05
N PRO A 161 -26.48 -21.12 -13.31
CA PRO A 161 -25.90 -19.89 -13.85
C PRO A 161 -26.52 -18.61 -13.27
N GLY A 162 -26.37 -18.39 -11.96
CA GLY A 162 -26.57 -17.11 -11.27
C GLY A 162 -25.30 -16.74 -10.49
N TYR A 163 -25.29 -15.75 -9.61
CA TYR A 163 -24.07 -15.35 -8.85
C TYR A 163 -23.29 -16.52 -8.17
N ALA A 164 -23.92 -17.67 -7.94
CA ALA A 164 -23.29 -18.91 -7.49
C ALA A 164 -22.25 -19.51 -8.47
N TRP A 165 -22.33 -19.24 -9.78
CA TRP A 165 -21.35 -19.71 -10.78
C TRP A 165 -19.95 -19.17 -10.50
N LEU A 166 -19.84 -17.93 -10.00
CA LEU A 166 -18.56 -17.37 -9.59
C LEU A 166 -17.92 -18.22 -8.48
N ASN A 167 -18.69 -18.66 -7.48
CA ASN A 167 -18.09 -19.40 -6.37
C ASN A 167 -17.47 -20.74 -6.81
N ILE A 168 -18.03 -21.40 -7.82
CA ILE A 168 -17.43 -22.63 -8.40
C ILE A 168 -16.23 -22.29 -9.27
N VAL A 169 -16.41 -21.38 -10.24
CA VAL A 169 -15.37 -21.02 -11.20
C VAL A 169 -14.15 -20.40 -10.51
N TYR A 170 -14.35 -19.70 -9.38
CA TYR A 170 -13.25 -19.19 -8.56
C TYR A 170 -12.72 -20.20 -7.54
N GLY A 171 -13.57 -21.12 -7.06
CA GLY A 171 -13.21 -22.18 -6.11
C GLY A 171 -12.53 -23.39 -6.75
N ASP A 172 -12.61 -23.55 -8.07
CA ASP A 172 -11.88 -24.57 -8.81
C ASP A 172 -10.96 -23.89 -9.85
N PRO A 173 -9.63 -23.90 -9.67
CA PRO A 173 -8.68 -23.37 -10.66
C PRO A 173 -8.73 -24.10 -12.02
N LEU A 174 -9.40 -25.25 -12.09
CA LEU A 174 -9.49 -26.14 -13.25
C LEU A 174 -10.82 -26.05 -14.00
N ALA A 175 -11.68 -25.09 -13.65
CA ALA A 175 -12.95 -24.83 -14.34
C ALA A 175 -12.75 -24.19 -15.72
N VAL A 176 -12.06 -24.89 -16.63
CA VAL A 176 -11.79 -24.52 -18.03
C VAL A 176 -12.61 -25.46 -18.91
N PHE A 177 -13.43 -24.91 -19.82
CA PHE A 177 -14.36 -25.72 -20.61
C PHE A 177 -14.23 -25.47 -22.11
N ASP A 178 -14.14 -26.54 -22.90
CA ASP A 178 -14.06 -26.43 -24.36
C ASP A 178 -15.32 -25.81 -24.98
N SER A 179 -16.48 -25.97 -24.33
CA SER A 179 -17.74 -25.36 -24.77
C SER A 179 -17.73 -23.84 -24.67
N GLU A 180 -16.82 -23.22 -23.89
CA GLU A 180 -16.68 -21.76 -23.81
C GLU A 180 -16.36 -21.16 -25.18
N VAL A 181 -15.63 -21.88 -26.02
CA VAL A 181 -15.25 -21.44 -27.37
C VAL A 181 -16.52 -21.25 -28.24
N TYR A 182 -17.47 -22.17 -28.13
CA TYR A 182 -18.72 -22.10 -28.88
C TYR A 182 -19.63 -20.98 -28.36
N THR A 183 -19.69 -20.83 -27.03
CA THR A 183 -20.39 -19.73 -26.37
C THR A 183 -19.82 -18.37 -26.79
N LEU A 184 -18.50 -18.24 -26.85
CA LEU A 184 -17.81 -17.03 -27.29
C LEU A 184 -18.17 -16.65 -28.72
N ALA A 185 -18.33 -17.65 -29.61
CA ALA A 185 -18.72 -17.43 -31.00
C ALA A 185 -20.19 -16.98 -31.16
N GLY A 186 -20.99 -16.95 -30.10
CA GLY A 186 -22.43 -16.65 -30.14
C GLY A 186 -23.33 -17.89 -30.23
N GLY A 187 -22.76 -19.09 -30.09
CA GLY A 187 -23.49 -20.35 -29.92
C GLY A 187 -23.91 -20.60 -28.47
N TYR A 188 -24.63 -21.69 -28.25
CA TYR A 188 -25.05 -22.13 -26.91
C TYR A 188 -24.15 -23.28 -26.43
N GLY A 189 -23.11 -22.96 -25.65
CA GLY A 189 -22.22 -23.93 -25.01
C GLY A 189 -22.54 -24.18 -23.53
N LEU A 190 -22.57 -25.44 -23.12
CA LEU A 190 -22.79 -25.90 -21.75
C LEU A 190 -21.66 -26.84 -21.35
N ALA A 191 -21.29 -26.84 -20.08
CA ALA A 191 -20.34 -27.75 -19.47
C ALA A 191 -21.05 -28.51 -18.35
N PHE A 192 -21.00 -29.83 -18.42
CA PHE A 192 -21.41 -30.76 -17.39
C PHE A 192 -20.17 -31.05 -16.54
N HIS A 193 -20.06 -30.35 -15.42
CA HIS A 193 -18.85 -30.33 -14.61
C HIS A 193 -19.09 -30.94 -13.23
N THR A 194 -18.18 -31.79 -12.74
CA THR A 194 -18.23 -32.33 -11.38
C THR A 194 -17.40 -31.46 -10.43
N PRO A 195 -18.01 -30.57 -9.63
CA PRO A 195 -17.25 -29.73 -8.70
C PRO A 195 -16.62 -30.60 -7.60
N SER A 196 -15.30 -30.65 -7.55
CA SER A 196 -14.55 -31.46 -6.59
C SER A 196 -13.11 -30.97 -6.40
N LEU A 197 -12.51 -31.28 -5.26
CA LEU A 197 -11.09 -31.02 -5.00
C LEU A 197 -10.24 -32.18 -5.55
N LYS A 198 -9.49 -31.91 -6.64
CA LYS A 198 -8.66 -32.91 -7.32
C LYS A 198 -7.20 -32.85 -6.85
N PHE A 199 -6.86 -33.47 -5.72
CA PHE A 199 -5.52 -33.37 -5.11
C PHE A 199 -4.38 -33.95 -5.95
N HIS A 200 -4.66 -34.92 -6.82
CA HIS A 200 -3.62 -35.58 -7.63
C HIS A 200 -3.56 -35.06 -9.07
N TRP A 201 -4.53 -34.25 -9.48
CA TRP A 201 -4.61 -33.71 -10.84
C TRP A 201 -3.36 -32.90 -11.18
N GLY A 202 -2.88 -33.02 -12.43
CA GLY A 202 -1.70 -32.31 -12.90
C GLY A 202 -0.37 -32.81 -12.31
N THR A 203 -0.39 -33.95 -11.60
CA THR A 203 0.80 -34.61 -11.06
C THR A 203 0.96 -36.00 -11.66
N PRO A 204 2.18 -36.59 -11.61
CA PRO A 204 2.39 -37.99 -11.98
C PRO A 204 1.59 -38.99 -11.14
N TYR A 205 0.96 -38.57 -10.04
CA TYR A 205 0.16 -39.41 -9.13
C TYR A 205 -1.33 -39.49 -9.49
N ASP A 206 -1.79 -38.83 -10.57
CA ASP A 206 -3.12 -39.07 -11.14
C ASP A 206 -3.16 -40.43 -11.87
N ASP A 207 -2.90 -41.50 -11.12
CA ASP A 207 -2.79 -42.86 -11.61
C ASP A 207 -4.12 -43.64 -11.46
N TYR A 208 -4.18 -44.77 -12.18
CA TYR A 208 -5.39 -45.59 -12.20
C TYR A 208 -5.75 -46.18 -10.82
N ALA A 209 -4.77 -46.48 -9.96
CA ALA A 209 -5.03 -47.11 -8.67
C ALA A 209 -5.78 -46.16 -7.72
N LYS A 210 -5.35 -44.89 -7.67
CA LYS A 210 -6.05 -43.84 -6.92
C LYS A 210 -7.41 -43.51 -7.50
N PHE A 211 -7.47 -43.42 -8.83
CA PHE A 211 -8.74 -43.22 -9.54
C PHE A 211 -9.74 -44.35 -9.26
N GLU A 212 -9.33 -45.62 -9.33
CA GLU A 212 -10.21 -46.78 -9.18
C GLU A 212 -10.89 -46.81 -7.81
N GLU A 213 -10.16 -46.46 -6.74
CA GLU A 213 -10.70 -46.36 -5.38
C GLU A 213 -11.81 -45.30 -5.31
N ALA A 214 -11.55 -44.09 -5.83
CA ALA A 214 -12.53 -43.02 -5.88
C ALA A 214 -13.74 -43.39 -6.77
N PHE A 215 -13.49 -43.99 -7.93
CA PHE A 215 -14.52 -44.39 -8.90
C PHE A 215 -15.47 -45.44 -8.31
N LYS A 216 -14.95 -46.49 -7.67
CA LYS A 216 -15.77 -47.51 -6.99
C LYS A 216 -16.63 -46.90 -5.91
N ARG A 217 -16.07 -45.99 -5.11
CA ARG A 217 -16.75 -45.37 -3.96
C ARG A 217 -17.84 -44.37 -4.37
N ASN A 218 -17.55 -43.49 -5.33
CA ASN A 218 -18.38 -42.33 -5.62
C ASN A 218 -19.25 -42.50 -6.88
N VAL A 219 -18.80 -43.32 -7.84
CA VAL A 219 -19.49 -43.51 -9.12
C VAL A 219 -20.25 -44.84 -9.16
N LEU A 220 -19.58 -45.97 -8.92
CA LEU A 220 -20.22 -47.30 -8.98
C LEU A 220 -21.07 -47.62 -7.74
N GLY A 221 -20.62 -47.24 -6.56
CA GLY A 221 -21.28 -47.54 -5.29
C GLY A 221 -22.54 -46.72 -5.00
N LYS A 222 -22.98 -45.84 -5.92
CA LYS A 222 -24.13 -44.94 -5.72
C LYS A 222 -25.09 -44.96 -6.90
N ASP A 223 -26.35 -45.29 -6.64
CA ASP A 223 -27.43 -45.29 -7.65
C ASP A 223 -27.76 -43.91 -8.25
N LYS A 224 -27.24 -42.83 -7.64
CA LYS A 224 -27.49 -41.42 -7.98
C LYS A 224 -26.17 -40.67 -8.26
N SER A 225 -25.21 -41.33 -8.92
CA SER A 225 -23.90 -40.76 -9.23
C SER A 225 -23.95 -39.63 -10.26
N SER A 226 -22.86 -38.84 -10.32
CA SER A 226 -22.66 -37.76 -11.30
C SER A 226 -22.77 -38.25 -12.75
N LEU A 227 -22.26 -39.45 -13.04
CA LEU A 227 -22.33 -40.10 -14.36
C LEU A 227 -23.77 -40.37 -14.79
N LYS A 228 -24.59 -40.94 -13.91
CA LYS A 228 -25.99 -41.24 -14.21
C LYS A 228 -26.80 -39.95 -14.44
N LYS A 229 -26.55 -38.91 -13.63
CA LYS A 229 -27.16 -37.59 -13.82
C LYS A 229 -26.79 -37.00 -15.19
N ALA A 230 -25.50 -37.03 -15.56
CA ALA A 230 -25.03 -36.54 -16.85
C ALA A 230 -25.67 -37.30 -18.02
N ALA A 231 -25.75 -38.63 -17.92
CA ALA A 231 -26.36 -39.47 -18.96
C ALA A 231 -27.86 -39.21 -19.13
N ILE A 232 -28.62 -39.10 -18.03
CA ILE A 232 -30.06 -38.78 -18.09
C ILE A 232 -30.28 -37.39 -18.68
N LEU A 233 -29.48 -36.40 -18.29
CA LEU A 233 -29.58 -35.04 -18.85
C LEU A 233 -29.28 -35.03 -20.36
N ALA A 234 -28.23 -35.73 -20.80
CA ALA A 234 -27.93 -35.89 -22.21
C ALA A 234 -29.09 -36.57 -22.97
N TYR A 235 -29.69 -37.60 -22.37
CA TYR A 235 -30.87 -38.27 -22.92
C TYR A 235 -32.10 -37.36 -23.06
N LEU A 236 -32.43 -36.60 -22.01
CA LEU A 236 -33.56 -35.67 -22.03
C LEU A 236 -33.36 -34.58 -23.10
N ILE A 237 -32.18 -33.97 -23.14
CA ILE A 237 -31.85 -32.92 -24.13
C ILE A 237 -31.92 -33.47 -25.56
N ALA A 238 -31.45 -34.69 -25.81
CA ALA A 238 -31.48 -35.30 -27.14
C ALA A 238 -32.88 -35.73 -27.61
N ASN A 239 -33.83 -35.98 -26.69
CA ASN A 239 -35.13 -36.59 -27.01
C ASN A 239 -36.36 -35.72 -26.72
N ASP A 240 -36.19 -34.53 -26.15
CA ASP A 240 -37.31 -33.65 -25.82
C ASP A 240 -37.69 -32.72 -26.99
N GLU A 241 -38.77 -33.03 -27.71
CA GLU A 241 -39.25 -32.24 -28.84
C GLU A 241 -39.80 -30.86 -28.46
N GLU A 242 -40.22 -30.66 -27.22
CA GLU A 242 -40.69 -29.34 -26.76
C GLU A 242 -39.52 -28.38 -26.47
N PHE A 243 -38.30 -28.90 -26.33
CA PHE A 243 -37.13 -28.09 -26.10
C PHE A 243 -36.68 -27.38 -27.38
N ARG A 244 -37.30 -26.22 -27.66
CA ARG A 244 -36.97 -25.40 -28.82
C ARG A 244 -35.69 -24.62 -28.59
N ILE A 245 -34.58 -25.09 -29.17
CA ILE A 245 -33.30 -24.37 -29.15
C ILE A 245 -33.20 -23.54 -30.44
N PRO A 246 -33.20 -22.20 -30.35
CA PRO A 246 -33.11 -21.37 -31.54
C PRO A 246 -31.77 -21.54 -32.27
N PRO A 247 -31.70 -21.25 -33.58
CA PRO A 247 -30.43 -21.17 -34.30
C PRO A 247 -29.44 -20.22 -33.61
N PRO A 248 -28.17 -20.62 -33.47
CA PRO A 248 -27.14 -19.74 -32.94
C PRO A 248 -26.94 -18.54 -33.87
N ARG A 249 -26.62 -17.38 -33.30
CA ARG A 249 -26.26 -16.18 -34.06
C ARG A 249 -24.77 -15.95 -33.94
N TYR A 250 -24.00 -16.51 -34.87
CA TYR A 250 -22.55 -16.37 -34.84
C TYR A 250 -22.10 -14.91 -34.96
N ARG A 251 -21.18 -14.51 -34.10
CA ARG A 251 -20.65 -13.15 -34.01
C ARG A 251 -19.15 -13.19 -34.29
N GLY A 252 -18.72 -12.46 -35.32
CA GLY A 252 -17.29 -12.22 -35.56
C GLY A 252 -16.67 -11.29 -34.51
N PHE A 253 -17.37 -10.20 -34.19
CA PHE A 253 -16.97 -9.23 -33.17
C PHE A 253 -18.22 -8.55 -32.58
N ASP A 254 -18.41 -8.63 -31.26
CA ASP A 254 -19.43 -7.86 -30.53
C ASP A 254 -18.85 -7.36 -29.19
N PRO A 255 -18.82 -6.03 -28.96
CA PRO A 255 -18.23 -5.41 -27.78
C PRO A 255 -19.09 -5.55 -26.51
N ASN A 256 -20.21 -6.26 -26.54
CA ASN A 256 -21.08 -6.45 -25.37
C ASN A 256 -21.31 -7.95 -25.08
N TYR A 257 -21.35 -8.77 -26.12
CA TYR A 257 -21.73 -10.19 -26.00
C TYR A 257 -20.64 -11.18 -26.45
N GLY A 258 -19.42 -10.72 -26.77
CA GLY A 258 -18.30 -11.57 -27.19
C GLY A 258 -18.17 -11.74 -28.70
N GLY A 259 -17.22 -12.54 -29.17
CA GLY A 259 -17.05 -12.78 -30.60
C GLY A 259 -15.88 -13.70 -30.88
N PHE A 260 -15.91 -14.40 -32.01
CA PHE A 260 -14.85 -15.29 -32.47
C PHE A 260 -13.82 -14.52 -33.30
N CYS A 261 -13.01 -13.68 -32.65
CA CYS A 261 -12.04 -12.84 -33.34
C CYS A 261 -10.78 -13.64 -33.72
N THR A 262 -10.03 -13.13 -34.69
CA THR A 262 -8.75 -13.69 -35.13
C THR A 262 -7.64 -12.66 -34.93
N ILE A 263 -6.52 -13.10 -34.36
CA ILE A 263 -5.28 -12.32 -34.34
C ILE A 263 -4.35 -12.94 -35.37
N ARG A 264 -3.93 -12.14 -36.35
CA ARG A 264 -2.87 -12.48 -37.31
C ARG A 264 -1.66 -11.64 -36.98
N GLY A 265 -0.47 -12.16 -37.17
CA GLY A 265 0.71 -11.33 -36.94
C GLY A 265 1.97 -11.93 -37.50
N ARG A 266 3.06 -11.17 -37.33
CA ARG A 266 4.39 -11.59 -37.74
C ARG A 266 5.39 -11.35 -36.61
N VAL A 267 6.26 -12.32 -36.39
CA VAL A 267 7.43 -12.18 -35.51
C VAL A 267 8.61 -11.73 -36.35
N LEU A 268 9.25 -10.65 -35.91
CA LEU A 268 10.37 -10.03 -36.59
C LEU A 268 11.55 -9.87 -35.62
N VAL A 269 12.76 -9.81 -36.16
CA VAL A 269 13.94 -9.31 -35.44
C VAL A 269 14.41 -8.01 -36.09
N TYR A 270 14.84 -7.03 -35.29
CA TYR A 270 15.38 -5.78 -35.81
C TYR A 270 16.89 -5.94 -36.09
N ASN A 271 17.31 -5.69 -37.33
CA ASN A 271 18.72 -5.76 -37.72
C ASN A 271 19.37 -4.37 -37.62
N LEU A 272 20.32 -4.22 -36.70
CA LEU A 272 21.05 -2.96 -36.48
C LEU A 272 21.86 -2.49 -37.70
N SER A 273 22.37 -3.42 -38.51
CA SER A 273 23.25 -3.10 -39.65
C SER A 273 22.46 -2.54 -40.83
N THR A 274 21.24 -3.03 -41.05
CA THR A 274 20.38 -2.59 -42.15
C THR A 274 19.32 -1.58 -41.74
N GLY A 275 19.05 -1.44 -40.43
CA GLY A 275 17.97 -0.61 -39.91
C GLY A 275 16.58 -1.13 -40.25
N TRP A 276 16.46 -2.42 -40.61
CA TRP A 276 15.22 -3.03 -41.08
C TRP A 276 14.85 -4.28 -40.26
N TYR A 277 13.59 -4.69 -40.35
CA TYR A 277 13.06 -5.86 -39.66
C TYR A 277 13.06 -7.09 -40.58
N THR A 278 13.52 -8.24 -40.08
CA THR A 278 13.51 -9.51 -40.82
C THR A 278 12.60 -10.54 -40.13
N PRO A 279 11.79 -11.30 -40.89
CA PRO A 279 10.93 -12.33 -40.31
C PRO A 279 11.70 -13.45 -39.62
N VAL A 280 11.12 -14.00 -38.54
CA VAL A 280 11.69 -15.11 -37.79
C VAL A 280 10.77 -16.33 -37.87
N PRO A 281 11.17 -17.40 -38.58
CA PRO A 281 10.40 -18.63 -38.65
C PRO A 281 10.57 -19.50 -37.40
N ASN A 282 9.63 -20.42 -37.17
CA ASN A 282 9.64 -21.39 -36.06
C ASN A 282 9.71 -20.79 -34.64
N ALA A 283 9.54 -19.47 -34.49
CA ALA A 283 9.39 -18.84 -33.19
C ALA A 283 8.09 -19.32 -32.50
N ILE A 284 8.18 -19.66 -31.22
CA ILE A 284 7.05 -19.98 -30.36
C ILE A 284 6.42 -18.66 -29.94
N VAL A 285 5.15 -18.48 -30.26
CA VAL A 285 4.37 -17.29 -29.91
C VAL A 285 3.35 -17.67 -28.87
N ARG A 286 3.35 -16.94 -27.75
CA ARG A 286 2.43 -17.08 -26.64
C ARG A 286 1.56 -15.84 -26.54
N LEU A 287 0.25 -16.05 -26.51
CA LEU A 287 -0.75 -15.01 -26.34
C LEU A 287 -1.49 -15.20 -25.02
N ARG A 288 -1.64 -14.13 -24.24
CA ARG A 288 -2.29 -14.13 -22.93
C ARG A 288 -3.32 -13.01 -22.83
N ALA A 289 -4.49 -13.31 -22.28
CA ALA A 289 -5.49 -12.30 -21.95
C ALA A 289 -5.21 -11.65 -20.58
N ILE A 290 -5.43 -10.34 -20.50
CA ILE A 290 -5.32 -9.48 -19.34
C ILE A 290 -6.64 -8.76 -19.16
N ALA A 291 -7.41 -9.11 -18.13
CA ALA A 291 -8.67 -8.39 -17.85
C ALA A 291 -8.41 -7.27 -16.84
N ASN A 292 -8.64 -6.01 -17.22
CA ASN A 292 -8.59 -4.87 -16.31
C ASN A 292 -9.97 -4.73 -15.63
N MET A 293 -10.03 -5.02 -14.33
CA MET A 293 -11.27 -4.99 -13.54
C MET A 293 -11.13 -4.00 -12.37
N PRO A 294 -12.17 -3.21 -12.05
CA PRO A 294 -12.22 -2.47 -10.80
C PRO A 294 -12.14 -3.43 -9.60
N ASN A 295 -11.28 -3.10 -8.63
CA ASN A 295 -10.99 -3.88 -7.41
C ASN A 295 -12.21 -4.16 -6.48
N SER A 296 -13.45 -3.86 -6.88
CA SER A 296 -14.66 -4.01 -6.06
C SER A 296 -15.07 -5.46 -5.80
N PHE A 297 -14.48 -6.46 -6.49
CA PHE A 297 -14.77 -7.88 -6.28
C PHE A 297 -13.70 -8.64 -5.48
N GLY A 298 -12.54 -8.05 -5.21
CA GLY A 298 -11.57 -8.60 -4.25
C GLY A 298 -10.81 -9.87 -4.65
N LEU A 299 -10.58 -10.14 -5.94
CA LEU A 299 -10.16 -11.47 -6.46
C LEU A 299 -8.68 -11.60 -6.89
N GLY A 300 -7.76 -10.81 -6.31
CA GLY A 300 -6.45 -10.49 -6.90
C GLY A 300 -5.28 -11.45 -6.63
N ILE A 301 -5.40 -12.76 -6.92
CA ILE A 301 -4.28 -13.74 -6.74
C ILE A 301 -3.56 -14.08 -8.06
N TYR A 302 -3.85 -13.44 -9.17
CA TYR A 302 -3.21 -13.80 -10.45
C TYR A 302 -2.11 -12.80 -10.80
N GLY A 303 -0.87 -13.28 -10.73
CA GLY A 303 0.34 -12.50 -10.90
C GLY A 303 0.33 -11.68 -12.18
N GLY A 304 0.49 -10.37 -12.04
CA GLY A 304 0.81 -9.51 -13.17
C GLY A 304 2.26 -9.69 -13.61
N LEU A 305 2.52 -9.52 -14.91
CA LEU A 305 3.85 -9.12 -15.33
C LEU A 305 4.18 -7.81 -14.56
N PRO A 306 5.26 -7.77 -13.77
CA PRO A 306 5.69 -6.53 -13.18
C PRO A 306 5.97 -5.52 -14.28
N LYS A 307 5.64 -4.26 -14.04
CA LYS A 307 5.87 -3.21 -15.04
C LYS A 307 7.34 -3.14 -15.41
N ILE A 308 7.65 -3.52 -16.64
CA ILE A 308 8.96 -3.28 -17.23
C ILE A 308 9.01 -1.86 -17.83
N LYS A 309 7.87 -1.15 -17.90
CA LYS A 309 7.78 0.29 -18.21
C LYS A 309 6.66 1.02 -17.45
N GLU A 310 6.89 2.31 -17.18
CA GLU A 310 6.11 3.20 -16.33
C GLU A 310 4.78 3.67 -16.95
N GLU A 311 3.73 2.82 -17.00
CA GLU A 311 2.32 3.26 -17.16
C GLU A 311 1.35 2.17 -16.67
N VAL A 312 0.16 2.54 -16.18
CA VAL A 312 -0.68 1.74 -15.27
C VAL A 312 -1.73 0.89 -16.01
N THR A 313 -1.72 -0.43 -15.79
CA THR A 313 -2.92 -1.27 -15.73
C THR A 313 -2.73 -2.45 -14.76
N GLU A 314 -3.55 -2.50 -13.70
CA GLU A 314 -3.65 -3.67 -12.79
C GLU A 314 -4.62 -4.67 -13.44
N GLY A 315 -4.12 -5.63 -14.20
CA GLY A 315 -4.93 -6.66 -14.85
C GLY A 315 -4.86 -8.02 -14.16
N TYR A 316 -5.97 -8.75 -14.21
CA TYR A 316 -6.11 -10.15 -13.79
C TYR A 316 -5.73 -11.08 -14.95
N TYR A 317 -5.03 -12.17 -14.64
CA TYR A 317 -4.65 -13.22 -15.60
C TYR A 317 -5.34 -14.53 -15.24
N SER A 318 -5.69 -15.34 -16.23
CA SER A 318 -5.91 -16.77 -15.96
C SER A 318 -4.54 -17.45 -16.02
N THR A 319 -4.10 -18.10 -14.94
CA THR A 319 -2.83 -18.86 -14.88
C THR A 319 -2.78 -20.02 -15.87
N SER A 320 -3.95 -20.49 -16.32
CA SER A 320 -4.12 -21.61 -17.24
C SER A 320 -4.66 -21.18 -18.62
N GLY A 321 -4.97 -19.90 -18.80
CA GLY A 321 -5.63 -19.36 -20.00
C GLY A 321 -4.70 -18.67 -20.99
N PHE A 322 -3.65 -19.36 -21.45
CA PHE A 322 -2.77 -18.87 -22.50
C PHE A 322 -2.89 -19.73 -23.76
N MET A 323 -2.62 -19.12 -24.91
CA MET A 323 -2.61 -19.79 -26.20
C MET A 323 -1.20 -19.78 -26.75
N MET A 324 -0.80 -20.84 -27.45
CA MET A 324 0.48 -20.90 -28.13
C MET A 324 0.32 -21.33 -29.59
N CYS A 325 1.21 -20.85 -30.43
CA CYS A 325 1.41 -21.35 -31.79
C CYS A 325 2.87 -21.14 -32.20
N MET A 326 3.27 -21.76 -33.31
CA MET A 326 4.57 -21.50 -33.93
C MET A 326 4.38 -20.68 -35.20
N THR A 327 5.36 -19.83 -35.50
CA THR A 327 5.39 -19.09 -36.76
C THR A 327 5.72 -19.99 -37.95
N ASP A 328 5.20 -19.63 -39.12
CA ASP A 328 5.55 -20.27 -40.40
C ASP A 328 6.91 -19.78 -40.96
N GLU A 329 7.26 -20.21 -42.18
CA GLU A 329 8.50 -19.82 -42.86
C GLU A 329 8.63 -18.30 -43.09
N ASN A 330 7.51 -17.59 -43.13
CA ASN A 330 7.44 -16.13 -43.30
C ASN A 330 7.37 -15.38 -41.95
N GLY A 331 7.57 -16.10 -40.84
CA GLY A 331 7.44 -15.57 -39.48
C GLY A 331 6.01 -15.23 -39.08
N GLU A 332 5.00 -15.69 -39.83
CA GLU A 332 3.59 -15.37 -39.59
C GLU A 332 2.95 -16.34 -38.58
N PHE A 333 2.06 -15.82 -37.76
CA PHE A 333 1.29 -16.60 -36.79
C PHE A 333 -0.18 -16.19 -36.79
N ILE A 334 -1.05 -17.11 -36.38
CA ILE A 334 -2.49 -16.90 -36.33
C ILE A 334 -3.08 -17.53 -35.08
N PHE A 335 -3.86 -16.76 -34.33
CA PHE A 335 -4.70 -17.25 -33.26
C PHE A 335 -6.18 -17.02 -33.61
N TYR A 336 -6.95 -18.10 -33.63
CA TYR A 336 -8.41 -18.06 -33.77
C TYR A 336 -9.10 -18.09 -32.41
N GLY A 337 -10.38 -17.72 -32.38
CA GLY A 337 -11.22 -17.81 -31.19
C GLY A 337 -10.85 -16.84 -30.08
N ILE A 338 -10.51 -15.60 -30.44
CA ILE A 338 -10.09 -14.58 -29.48
C ILE A 338 -11.29 -13.75 -29.02
N SER A 339 -11.41 -13.49 -27.72
CA SER A 339 -12.47 -12.63 -27.19
C SER A 339 -12.20 -11.14 -27.50
N PRO A 340 -13.22 -10.36 -27.91
CA PRO A 340 -13.07 -8.93 -28.14
C PRO A 340 -12.79 -8.15 -26.84
N SER A 341 -12.14 -6.99 -26.97
CA SER A 341 -11.64 -6.20 -25.83
C SER A 341 -12.64 -5.25 -25.19
N ALA A 342 -13.69 -4.84 -25.91
CA ALA A 342 -14.63 -3.85 -25.42
C ALA A 342 -15.73 -4.49 -24.57
N ARG A 343 -16.08 -3.83 -23.47
CA ARG A 343 -17.32 -4.04 -22.70
C ARG A 343 -17.84 -2.70 -22.16
N ALA A 344 -19.04 -2.29 -22.56
CA ALA A 344 -19.78 -1.28 -21.81
C ALA A 344 -20.25 -1.92 -20.50
N GLY A 345 -19.88 -1.33 -19.35
CA GLY A 345 -20.38 -1.79 -18.05
C GLY A 345 -21.91 -1.75 -18.04
N THR A 346 -22.55 -2.72 -17.39
CA THR A 346 -23.99 -2.67 -17.13
C THR A 346 -24.24 -2.04 -15.76
N SER A 347 -25.50 -1.75 -15.43
CA SER A 347 -25.91 -1.30 -14.08
C SER A 347 -25.49 -2.27 -12.96
N TYR A 348 -25.15 -3.52 -13.30
CA TYR A 348 -24.88 -4.61 -12.35
C TYR A 348 -23.47 -5.22 -12.48
N LEU A 349 -22.71 -4.93 -13.55
CA LEU A 349 -21.35 -5.43 -13.79
C LEU A 349 -20.45 -4.30 -14.30
N PRO A 350 -19.26 -4.08 -13.71
CA PRO A 350 -18.34 -3.02 -14.14
C PRO A 350 -17.86 -3.23 -15.57
N SER A 351 -17.39 -2.16 -16.22
CA SER A 351 -16.65 -2.27 -17.48
C SER A 351 -15.39 -3.11 -17.25
N ILE A 352 -15.25 -4.17 -18.04
CA ILE A 352 -14.04 -5.00 -18.10
C ILE A 352 -13.38 -4.70 -19.43
N GLU A 353 -12.15 -4.22 -19.41
CA GLU A 353 -11.35 -4.07 -20.62
C GLU A 353 -10.40 -5.26 -20.72
N TYR A 354 -10.58 -6.13 -21.71
CA TYR A 354 -9.58 -7.15 -22.01
C TYR A 354 -8.46 -6.53 -22.83
N ARG A 355 -7.23 -6.69 -22.39
CA ARG A 355 -6.01 -6.44 -23.18
C ARG A 355 -5.33 -7.78 -23.42
N TYR A 356 -4.55 -7.88 -24.47
CA TYR A 356 -3.79 -9.08 -24.78
C TYR A 356 -2.32 -8.75 -24.74
N VAL A 357 -1.54 -9.64 -24.12
CA VAL A 357 -0.08 -9.60 -24.16
C VAL A 357 0.43 -10.75 -25.00
N ILE A 358 1.34 -10.42 -25.90
CA ILE A 358 2.04 -11.37 -26.74
C ILE A 358 3.51 -11.41 -26.35
N GLU A 359 4.01 -12.63 -26.24
CA GLU A 359 5.42 -12.93 -26.02
C GLU A 359 5.84 -13.95 -27.10
N ALA A 360 7.07 -13.86 -27.57
CA ALA A 360 7.62 -14.84 -28.49
C ALA A 360 9.05 -15.18 -28.13
N CYS A 361 9.43 -16.42 -28.37
CA CYS A 361 10.79 -16.88 -28.21
C CYS A 361 11.20 -17.86 -29.30
N LEU A 362 12.51 -17.97 -29.51
CA LEU A 362 13.12 -19.04 -30.29
C LEU A 362 14.02 -19.85 -29.35
N LEU A 363 13.95 -21.17 -29.46
CA LEU A 363 14.76 -22.10 -28.67
C LEU A 363 15.91 -22.64 -29.53
N ASN A 364 17.07 -22.85 -28.92
CA ASN A 364 18.19 -23.57 -29.54
C ASN A 364 18.03 -25.09 -29.42
N GLU A 365 18.99 -25.86 -29.94
CA GLU A 365 18.98 -27.34 -29.90
C GLU A 365 18.99 -27.91 -28.47
N ASP A 366 19.56 -27.18 -27.51
CA ASP A 366 19.63 -27.55 -26.08
C ASP A 366 18.34 -27.18 -25.31
N GLY A 367 17.38 -26.52 -25.97
CA GLY A 367 16.13 -26.06 -25.37
C GLY A 367 16.24 -24.74 -24.60
N GLU A 368 17.34 -24.00 -24.74
CA GLU A 368 17.54 -22.68 -24.16
C GLU A 368 17.02 -21.57 -25.07
N ILE A 369 16.63 -20.44 -24.49
CA ILE A 369 16.05 -19.30 -25.22
C ILE A 369 17.16 -18.50 -25.91
N GLU A 370 17.13 -18.47 -27.24
CA GLU A 370 18.09 -17.77 -28.09
C GLU A 370 17.58 -16.36 -28.46
N TYR A 371 16.29 -16.25 -28.74
CA TYR A 371 15.61 -14.98 -28.97
C TYR A 371 14.42 -14.84 -28.05
N PHE A 372 14.18 -13.63 -27.57
CA PHE A 372 13.04 -13.31 -26.72
C PHE A 372 12.41 -11.98 -27.10
N THR A 373 11.16 -11.75 -26.71
CA THR A 373 10.44 -10.48 -26.88
C THR A 373 11.26 -9.27 -26.41
N ASP A 374 11.36 -8.27 -27.29
CA ASP A 374 12.02 -7.00 -26.98
C ASP A 374 11.05 -6.03 -26.28
N TYR A 375 11.45 -5.55 -25.11
CA TYR A 375 10.82 -4.47 -24.36
C TYR A 375 11.52 -3.11 -24.51
N GLY A 376 12.62 -3.10 -25.27
CA GLY A 376 13.50 -2.00 -25.62
C GLY A 376 12.92 -0.93 -26.53
N VAL A 377 13.81 -0.29 -27.30
CA VAL A 377 13.45 0.84 -28.18
C VAL A 377 12.69 0.36 -29.43
N HIS A 378 12.97 -0.85 -29.90
CA HIS A 378 12.50 -1.37 -31.20
C HIS A 378 11.23 -2.21 -31.12
N ARG A 379 10.72 -2.41 -29.91
CA ARG A 379 9.51 -3.18 -29.62
C ARG A 379 8.29 -2.76 -30.43
N ARG A 380 7.41 -3.73 -30.70
CA ARG A 380 6.10 -3.53 -31.34
C ARG A 380 5.05 -4.44 -30.71
N ASP A 381 3.83 -3.92 -30.62
CA ASP A 381 2.58 -4.62 -30.27
C ASP A 381 2.69 -5.68 -29.15
N ILE A 382 3.40 -5.37 -28.05
CA ILE A 382 3.50 -6.25 -26.88
C ILE A 382 2.15 -6.38 -26.17
N GLU A 383 1.46 -5.25 -25.98
CA GLU A 383 0.17 -5.18 -25.32
C GLU A 383 -0.81 -4.43 -26.22
N PHE A 384 -1.96 -5.03 -26.51
CA PHE A 384 -2.94 -4.47 -27.44
C PHE A 384 -4.37 -4.88 -27.08
N THR A 385 -5.33 -4.22 -27.72
CA THR A 385 -6.76 -4.57 -27.64
C THR A 385 -7.25 -5.12 -28.98
N VAL A 386 -8.23 -6.02 -28.89
CA VAL A 386 -8.97 -6.60 -30.02
C VAL A 386 -10.24 -5.77 -30.21
N ASP A 387 -10.16 -4.80 -31.11
CA ASP A 387 -11.19 -3.78 -31.39
C ASP A 387 -12.00 -4.09 -32.67
N ARG A 388 -11.74 -5.24 -33.30
CA ARG A 388 -12.30 -5.66 -34.59
C ARG A 388 -12.21 -7.18 -34.71
N GLN A 389 -12.92 -7.76 -35.67
CA GLN A 389 -12.95 -9.20 -35.89
C GLN A 389 -11.57 -9.79 -36.27
N GLU A 390 -10.80 -9.12 -37.13
CA GLU A 390 -9.43 -9.52 -37.46
C GLU A 390 -8.43 -8.43 -37.08
N LYS A 391 -7.50 -8.74 -36.18
CA LYS A 391 -6.46 -7.82 -35.72
C LYS A 391 -5.09 -8.28 -36.22
N TYR A 392 -4.37 -7.39 -36.91
CA TYR A 392 -2.98 -7.61 -37.31
C TYR A 392 -2.03 -7.02 -36.27
N VAL A 393 -1.03 -7.80 -35.85
CA VAL A 393 0.00 -7.37 -34.89
C VAL A 393 1.39 -7.70 -35.40
N THR A 394 2.35 -6.82 -35.15
CA THR A 394 3.76 -7.08 -35.45
C THR A 394 4.51 -7.17 -34.14
N HIS A 395 5.18 -8.29 -33.89
CA HIS A 395 5.90 -8.51 -32.65
C HIS A 395 7.40 -8.62 -32.92
N VAL A 396 8.20 -8.00 -32.05
CA VAL A 396 9.66 -7.92 -32.23
C VAL A 396 10.34 -8.71 -31.13
N ILE A 397 11.18 -9.65 -31.54
CA ILE A 397 12.11 -10.36 -30.67
C ILE A 397 13.52 -9.84 -30.93
N PHE A 398 14.43 -10.13 -30.02
CA PHE A 398 15.84 -9.77 -30.14
C PHE A 398 16.72 -10.93 -29.69
N HIS A 399 17.96 -10.91 -30.17
CA HIS A 399 18.99 -11.89 -29.87
C HIS A 399 19.48 -11.72 -28.44
N CYS A 400 19.40 -12.76 -27.61
CA CYS A 400 19.58 -12.60 -26.17
C CYS A 400 20.27 -13.78 -25.49
N GLY A 401 20.77 -13.51 -24.28
CA GLY A 401 21.01 -14.50 -23.24
C GLY A 401 20.03 -14.31 -22.08
N SER A 402 19.80 -15.36 -21.29
CA SER A 402 18.88 -15.30 -20.15
C SER A 402 19.65 -15.34 -18.82
N ILE A 403 19.16 -14.58 -17.84
CA ILE A 403 19.70 -14.57 -16.47
C ILE A 403 18.56 -14.88 -15.52
N VAL A 404 18.68 -16.00 -14.81
CA VAL A 404 17.61 -16.56 -13.98
C VAL A 404 17.90 -16.29 -12.50
N PHE A 405 16.98 -15.60 -11.85
CA PHE A 405 16.98 -15.27 -10.43
C PHE A 405 15.90 -16.07 -9.72
N TYR A 406 16.26 -16.61 -8.56
CA TYR A 406 15.40 -17.51 -7.79
C TYR A 406 14.98 -16.87 -6.47
N SER A 407 13.81 -17.25 -5.99
CA SER A 407 13.35 -16.97 -4.62
C SER A 407 13.34 -15.48 -4.27
N ILE A 408 12.91 -14.64 -5.20
CA ILE A 408 12.75 -13.20 -4.92
C ILE A 408 11.56 -12.99 -3.97
N ILE A 409 11.83 -12.80 -2.67
CA ILE A 409 10.78 -12.52 -1.66
C ILE A 409 10.89 -11.08 -1.12
N GLU A 410 9.83 -10.61 -0.47
CA GLU A 410 9.87 -9.41 0.36
C GLU A 410 10.34 -9.79 1.79
N PRO A 411 11.54 -9.37 2.24
CA PRO A 411 12.10 -9.83 3.52
C PRO A 411 11.24 -9.51 4.73
N GLU A 412 10.46 -8.42 4.69
CA GLU A 412 9.59 -8.02 5.80
C GLU A 412 8.38 -8.91 6.03
N THR A 413 7.91 -9.57 4.97
CA THR A 413 6.71 -10.41 5.00
C THR A 413 7.05 -11.86 4.68
N MET A 414 8.29 -12.15 4.28
CA MET A 414 8.77 -13.46 3.82
C MET A 414 7.82 -14.07 2.77
N SER A 415 7.27 -13.23 1.89
CA SER A 415 6.28 -13.61 0.89
C SER A 415 6.68 -13.10 -0.51
N PRO A 416 6.14 -13.65 -1.61
CA PRO A 416 6.38 -13.10 -2.94
C PRO A 416 6.04 -11.59 -2.97
N PRO A 417 6.94 -10.73 -3.48
CA PRO A 417 6.75 -9.29 -3.43
C PRO A 417 5.63 -8.87 -4.37
N MET A 418 4.91 -7.81 -3.99
CA MET A 418 4.02 -7.12 -4.91
C MET A 418 4.86 -6.21 -5.81
N VAL A 419 5.52 -6.83 -6.79
CA VAL A 419 6.42 -6.11 -7.68
C VAL A 419 5.65 -5.03 -8.44
N PHE A 420 6.06 -3.78 -8.20
CA PHE A 420 5.50 -2.59 -8.84
C PHE A 420 6.16 -2.34 -10.19
N SER A 421 7.49 -2.44 -10.24
CA SER A 421 8.26 -2.33 -11.49
C SER A 421 9.62 -3.04 -11.38
N ILE A 422 10.11 -3.54 -12.51
CA ILE A 422 11.48 -4.04 -12.65
C ILE A 422 12.21 -3.19 -13.68
N LYS A 423 13.33 -2.60 -13.30
CA LYS A 423 14.19 -1.80 -14.16
C LYS A 423 15.44 -2.62 -14.48
N VAL A 424 15.56 -3.07 -15.72
CA VAL A 424 16.80 -3.60 -16.27
C VAL A 424 17.64 -2.42 -16.74
N ARG A 425 18.89 -2.33 -16.32
CA ARG A 425 19.83 -1.27 -16.69
C ARG A 425 21.16 -1.84 -17.13
N GLU A 426 21.82 -1.17 -18.04
CA GLU A 426 23.20 -1.48 -18.39
C GLU A 426 24.14 -0.95 -17.29
N VAL A 427 25.15 -1.72 -16.91
CA VAL A 427 26.03 -1.39 -15.79
C VAL A 427 26.92 -0.18 -16.07
N GLY A 428 27.39 -0.01 -17.31
CA GLY A 428 28.30 1.10 -17.66
C GLY A 428 27.62 2.48 -17.70
N SER A 429 26.37 2.53 -18.16
CA SER A 429 25.63 3.79 -18.34
C SER A 429 24.56 4.02 -17.25
N HIS A 430 24.18 2.99 -16.49
CA HIS A 430 23.01 2.99 -15.60
C HIS A 430 21.70 3.42 -16.29
N THR A 431 21.62 3.23 -17.61
CA THR A 431 20.43 3.51 -18.41
C THR A 431 19.74 2.23 -18.86
N THR A 432 18.50 2.32 -19.32
CA THR A 432 17.78 1.15 -19.87
C THR A 432 18.45 0.68 -21.16
N PRO A 433 18.78 -0.62 -21.31
CA PRO A 433 19.42 -1.13 -22.52
C PRO A 433 18.54 -0.91 -23.76
N GLN A 434 19.17 -0.80 -24.93
CA GLN A 434 18.47 -0.64 -26.19
C GLN A 434 17.53 -1.83 -26.49
N PHE A 435 17.98 -3.04 -26.17
CA PHE A 435 17.22 -4.28 -26.25
C PHE A 435 17.24 -4.97 -24.90
N TYR A 436 16.08 -5.38 -24.41
CA TYR A 436 15.98 -6.11 -23.15
C TYR A 436 14.63 -6.80 -23.04
N GLY A 437 14.56 -7.85 -22.23
CA GLY A 437 13.34 -8.58 -21.94
C GLY A 437 13.25 -8.98 -20.47
N GLY A 438 12.09 -9.47 -20.06
CA GLY A 438 11.94 -10.03 -18.72
C GLY A 438 10.66 -10.81 -18.50
N ILE A 439 10.74 -11.90 -17.75
CA ILE A 439 9.58 -12.69 -17.32
C ILE A 439 9.64 -12.86 -15.80
N PHE A 440 8.50 -12.67 -15.15
CA PHE A 440 8.34 -12.98 -13.73
C PHE A 440 7.26 -14.06 -13.58
N TYR A 441 7.58 -15.13 -12.86
CA TYR A 441 6.67 -16.26 -12.62
C TYR A 441 6.57 -16.56 -11.13
N SER A 442 5.35 -16.68 -10.61
CA SER A 442 5.06 -17.02 -9.20
C SER A 442 4.02 -18.13 -9.17
N PHE A 443 4.41 -19.35 -8.79
CA PHE A 443 3.45 -20.45 -8.60
C PHE A 443 2.73 -20.28 -7.26
N HIS A 444 1.50 -20.79 -7.12
CA HIS A 444 0.74 -20.75 -5.85
C HIS A 444 1.41 -21.52 -4.69
N GLU A 445 2.42 -22.35 -4.98
CA GLU A 445 3.13 -23.17 -3.98
C GLU A 445 4.67 -23.11 -4.11
N GLY A 446 5.22 -22.14 -4.85
CA GLY A 446 6.65 -22.12 -5.19
C GLY A 446 7.35 -20.76 -5.09
N TYR A 447 8.68 -20.81 -4.96
CA TYR A 447 9.56 -19.65 -4.97
C TYR A 447 9.45 -18.87 -6.30
N PRO A 448 9.24 -17.55 -6.28
CA PRO A 448 9.12 -16.77 -7.50
C PRO A 448 10.44 -16.76 -8.28
N VAL A 449 10.34 -17.01 -9.59
CA VAL A 449 11.48 -16.99 -10.52
C VAL A 449 11.35 -15.77 -11.42
N PHE A 450 12.45 -15.05 -11.55
CA PHE A 450 12.56 -13.94 -12.48
C PHE A 450 13.64 -14.23 -13.50
N ILE A 451 13.33 -14.03 -14.77
CA ILE A 451 14.27 -14.19 -15.87
C ILE A 451 14.43 -12.83 -16.54
N ALA A 452 15.65 -12.33 -16.60
CA ALA A 452 16.00 -11.15 -17.39
C ALA A 452 16.65 -11.59 -18.72
N PHE A 453 16.32 -10.90 -19.80
CA PHE A 453 16.93 -11.13 -21.11
C PHE A 453 17.68 -9.87 -21.54
N ALA A 454 18.90 -10.04 -22.03
CA ALA A 454 19.75 -8.95 -22.52
C ALA A 454 20.63 -9.42 -23.68
N ASN A 455 21.17 -8.50 -24.46
CA ASN A 455 22.07 -8.83 -25.57
C ASN A 455 23.33 -9.58 -25.07
N PRO A 456 23.88 -10.55 -25.83
CA PRO A 456 24.94 -11.46 -25.36
C PRO A 456 26.32 -10.91 -24.94
N ASP A 457 26.52 -9.60 -24.91
CA ASP A 457 27.76 -8.97 -24.42
C ASP A 457 27.46 -7.83 -23.44
N THR A 458 26.19 -7.62 -23.11
CA THR A 458 25.74 -6.53 -22.26
C THR A 458 25.66 -7.00 -20.83
N ARG A 459 26.40 -6.32 -19.94
CA ARG A 459 26.28 -6.54 -18.51
C ARG A 459 25.12 -5.72 -17.96
N VAL A 460 24.18 -6.41 -17.33
CA VAL A 460 22.97 -5.78 -16.81
C VAL A 460 22.93 -5.80 -15.28
N GLU A 461 22.31 -4.78 -14.73
CA GLU A 461 21.88 -4.69 -13.34
C GLU A 461 20.36 -4.59 -13.28
N LEU A 462 19.79 -5.04 -12.16
CA LEU A 462 18.36 -5.01 -11.91
C LEU A 462 18.04 -4.16 -10.70
N VAL A 463 17.01 -3.33 -10.85
CA VAL A 463 16.38 -2.63 -9.74
C VAL A 463 14.92 -3.01 -9.68
N ILE A 464 14.53 -3.63 -8.58
CA ILE A 464 13.15 -4.03 -8.34
C ILE A 464 12.52 -3.07 -7.34
N ILE A 465 11.37 -2.53 -7.72
CA ILE A 465 10.55 -1.66 -6.88
C ILE A 465 9.28 -2.45 -6.55
N SER A 466 9.03 -2.64 -5.26
CA SER A 466 7.82 -3.27 -4.71
C SER A 466 6.84 -2.21 -4.23
N LYS A 467 5.57 -2.58 -4.07
CA LYS A 467 4.56 -1.70 -3.49
C LYS A 467 4.58 -1.80 -1.97
N ASN A 468 4.70 -0.66 -1.27
CA ASN A 468 4.65 -0.62 0.18
C ASN A 468 3.34 -1.25 0.67
N PRO A 469 3.40 -2.32 1.48
CA PRO A 469 2.20 -3.02 1.96
C PRO A 469 1.22 -2.15 2.74
N ARG A 470 1.69 -1.04 3.34
CA ARG A 470 0.91 -0.14 4.20
C ARG A 470 0.33 1.05 3.47
N THR A 471 1.16 1.75 2.71
CA THR A 471 0.78 3.03 2.06
C THR A 471 0.36 2.82 0.61
N GLY A 472 0.74 1.70 0.00
CA GLY A 472 0.54 1.45 -1.43
C GLY A 472 1.53 2.20 -2.34
N GLU A 473 2.50 2.92 -1.78
CA GLU A 473 3.48 3.70 -2.53
C GLU A 473 4.63 2.84 -3.08
N PRO A 474 5.27 3.21 -4.19
CA PRO A 474 6.45 2.51 -4.71
C PRO A 474 7.59 2.56 -3.70
N LYS A 475 8.20 1.41 -3.41
CA LYS A 475 9.32 1.24 -2.47
C LYS A 475 10.41 0.41 -3.14
N LEU A 476 11.66 0.87 -3.09
CA LEU A 476 12.80 0.08 -3.53
C LEU A 476 12.87 -1.24 -2.75
N LEU A 477 12.80 -2.37 -3.44
CA LEU A 477 12.87 -3.70 -2.84
C LEU A 477 14.32 -4.19 -2.77
N LEU A 478 14.99 -4.24 -3.92
CA LEU A 478 16.35 -4.73 -4.06
C LEU A 478 17.07 -4.14 -5.27
N ILE A 479 18.40 -4.20 -5.20
CA ILE A 479 19.33 -3.89 -6.27
C ILE A 479 20.19 -5.13 -6.47
N LEU A 480 20.35 -5.55 -7.72
CA LEU A 480 21.21 -6.63 -8.15
C LEU A 480 22.16 -6.06 -9.20
N ASN A 481 23.37 -5.69 -8.81
CA ASN A 481 24.40 -5.15 -9.67
C ASN A 481 25.74 -5.90 -9.59
N ASN A 482 25.80 -7.02 -8.84
CA ASN A 482 26.96 -7.89 -8.71
C ASN A 482 28.23 -7.11 -8.36
N LEU A 483 28.16 -6.31 -7.29
CA LEU A 483 29.22 -5.40 -6.84
C LEU A 483 29.72 -4.46 -7.94
N SER A 484 28.79 -3.92 -8.74
CA SER A 484 29.03 -3.05 -9.91
C SER A 484 29.68 -3.76 -11.11
N ARG A 485 29.84 -5.09 -11.10
CA ARG A 485 30.30 -5.84 -12.27
C ARG A 485 29.16 -6.13 -13.23
N GLY A 486 27.92 -6.23 -12.73
CA GLY A 486 26.76 -6.66 -13.50
C GLY A 486 26.67 -8.17 -13.70
N PHE A 487 25.52 -8.61 -14.21
CA PHE A 487 25.27 -9.98 -14.66
C PHE A 487 25.43 -10.04 -16.17
N GLU A 488 26.22 -11.00 -16.64
CA GLU A 488 26.49 -11.21 -18.06
C GLU A 488 25.47 -12.19 -18.64
N ALA A 489 24.81 -11.76 -19.71
CA ALA A 489 23.92 -12.61 -20.50
C ALA A 489 24.78 -13.33 -21.55
N ASN A 490 24.80 -14.67 -21.52
CA ASN A 490 25.54 -15.45 -22.52
C ASN A 490 24.58 -15.87 -23.63
N TYR A 491 25.04 -15.79 -24.88
CA TYR A 491 24.20 -16.13 -26.03
C TYR A 491 23.60 -17.53 -25.91
N GLY A 492 22.25 -17.61 -26.03
CA GLY A 492 21.52 -18.87 -26.02
C GLY A 492 21.78 -19.72 -24.79
N ARG A 493 22.25 -19.12 -23.68
CA ARG A 493 22.59 -19.80 -22.43
C ARG A 493 21.95 -19.14 -21.23
N SER A 494 21.49 -19.96 -20.30
CA SER A 494 20.86 -19.51 -19.07
C SER A 494 21.88 -19.36 -17.95
N THR A 495 22.18 -18.13 -17.55
CA THR A 495 23.02 -17.84 -16.39
C THR A 495 22.16 -17.91 -15.12
N HIS A 496 22.36 -18.96 -14.31
CA HIS A 496 21.57 -19.18 -13.08
C HIS A 496 22.20 -18.53 -11.83
N VAL A 497 21.51 -17.57 -11.23
CA VAL A 497 21.90 -16.92 -9.97
C VAL A 497 21.34 -17.71 -8.78
N LYS A 498 22.05 -18.78 -8.41
CA LYS A 498 21.59 -19.82 -7.46
C LYS A 498 21.20 -19.30 -6.06
N LEU A 499 21.87 -18.28 -5.52
CA LEU A 499 21.60 -17.75 -4.17
C LEU A 499 21.31 -16.25 -4.21
N THR A 500 20.19 -15.87 -4.82
CA THR A 500 19.83 -14.46 -5.07
C THR A 500 19.78 -13.62 -3.78
N PHE A 501 19.35 -14.17 -2.63
CA PHE A 501 19.33 -13.46 -1.33
C PHE A 501 20.69 -12.89 -0.92
N LEU A 502 21.75 -13.69 -1.11
CA LEU A 502 23.09 -13.31 -0.70
C LEU A 502 23.64 -12.21 -1.62
N GLU A 503 23.40 -12.34 -2.93
CA GLU A 503 23.80 -11.31 -3.90
C GLU A 503 23.09 -9.98 -3.61
N VAL A 504 21.79 -10.00 -3.33
CA VAL A 504 21.05 -8.80 -2.92
C VAL A 504 21.62 -8.20 -1.63
N ALA A 505 21.92 -9.02 -0.63
CA ALA A 505 22.49 -8.55 0.63
C ALA A 505 23.86 -7.88 0.43
N LYS A 506 24.72 -8.49 -0.41
CA LYS A 506 26.04 -7.95 -0.78
C LYS A 506 25.94 -6.62 -1.53
N ASP A 507 25.10 -6.56 -2.55
CA ASP A 507 24.95 -5.37 -3.39
C ASP A 507 24.37 -4.20 -2.61
N LEU A 508 23.33 -4.46 -1.79
CA LEU A 508 22.78 -3.44 -0.90
C LEU A 508 23.80 -3.00 0.15
N TYR A 509 24.57 -3.93 0.73
CA TYR A 509 25.64 -3.59 1.66
C TYR A 509 26.68 -2.68 1.02
N ALA A 510 27.17 -3.02 -0.18
CA ALA A 510 28.16 -2.22 -0.89
C ALA A 510 27.64 -0.80 -1.18
N VAL A 511 26.41 -0.68 -1.69
CA VAL A 511 25.77 0.63 -1.98
C VAL A 511 25.57 1.45 -0.70
N ASN A 512 25.09 0.82 0.37
CA ASN A 512 24.89 1.50 1.66
C ASN A 512 26.20 1.93 2.29
N MET A 513 27.22 1.07 2.24
CA MET A 513 28.54 1.34 2.78
C MET A 513 29.21 2.51 2.07
N GLU A 514 29.17 2.55 0.74
CA GLU A 514 29.70 3.67 -0.05
C GLU A 514 28.97 4.99 0.26
N ARG A 515 27.62 4.95 0.31
CA ARG A 515 26.82 6.13 0.69
C ARG A 515 27.16 6.63 2.09
N TYR A 516 27.26 5.72 3.05
CA TYR A 516 27.61 6.08 4.42
C TYR A 516 29.07 6.56 4.53
N PHE A 517 30.00 5.99 3.77
CA PHE A 517 31.39 6.41 3.73
C PHE A 517 31.52 7.86 3.23
N ARG A 518 30.73 8.25 2.21
CA ARG A 518 30.64 9.65 1.76
C ARG A 518 30.17 10.59 2.86
N LEU A 519 29.17 10.20 3.65
CA LEU A 519 28.71 10.97 4.82
C LEU A 519 29.79 11.06 5.90
N LYS A 520 30.43 9.92 6.22
CA LYS A 520 31.49 9.81 7.21
C LYS A 520 32.71 10.66 6.87
N LYS A 521 33.12 10.71 5.59
CA LYS A 521 34.20 11.57 5.10
C LYS A 521 33.93 13.06 5.36
N GLN A 522 32.67 13.45 5.42
CA GLN A 522 32.23 14.81 5.73
C GLN A 522 31.96 15.05 7.23
N GLY A 523 32.33 14.10 8.10
CA GLY A 523 32.16 14.21 9.55
C GLY A 523 30.73 13.93 10.05
N ILE A 524 29.84 13.42 9.20
CA ILE A 524 28.48 13.00 9.58
C ILE A 524 28.55 11.52 9.93
N ARG A 525 28.45 11.21 11.23
CA ARG A 525 28.63 9.84 11.74
C ARG A 525 27.42 9.43 12.57
N ASN A 526 26.89 8.25 12.31
CA ASN A 526 25.77 7.68 13.04
C ASN A 526 26.18 6.29 13.55
N MET A 527 26.39 6.16 14.87
CA MET A 527 26.89 4.93 15.48
C MET A 527 25.97 3.74 15.20
N GLU A 528 24.65 3.96 15.20
CA GLU A 528 23.67 2.92 14.94
C GLU A 528 23.75 2.39 13.49
N ILE A 529 24.07 3.27 12.53
CA ILE A 529 24.33 2.85 11.14
C ILE A 529 25.62 2.04 11.07
N GLU A 530 26.67 2.43 11.80
CA GLU A 530 27.94 1.68 11.84
C GLU A 530 27.77 0.30 12.45
N ASP A 531 27.03 0.18 13.56
CA ASP A 531 26.74 -1.10 14.21
C ASP A 531 25.93 -2.01 13.28
N LEU A 532 24.90 -1.47 12.61
CA LEU A 532 24.13 -2.22 11.62
C LEU A 532 24.98 -2.65 10.43
N LEU A 533 25.88 -1.78 9.93
CA LEU A 533 26.80 -2.13 8.84
C LEU A 533 27.78 -3.22 9.28
N PHE A 534 28.33 -3.15 10.48
CA PHE A 534 29.22 -4.17 11.04
C PHE A 534 28.51 -5.52 11.17
N ASN A 535 27.33 -5.53 11.79
CA ASN A 535 26.52 -6.74 11.95
C ASN A 535 26.12 -7.32 10.60
N SER A 536 25.63 -6.49 9.67
CA SER A 536 25.28 -6.92 8.33
C SER A 536 26.47 -7.55 7.61
N LYS A 537 27.67 -6.96 7.72
CA LYS A 537 28.89 -7.52 7.12
C LYS A 537 29.20 -8.90 7.71
N SER A 538 29.13 -9.03 9.04
CA SER A 538 29.34 -10.30 9.74
C SER A 538 28.35 -11.38 9.29
N TYR A 539 27.06 -11.03 9.11
CA TYR A 539 26.06 -11.96 8.58
C TYR A 539 26.36 -12.41 7.15
N ILE A 540 26.80 -11.50 6.27
CA ILE A 540 27.21 -11.82 4.89
C ILE A 540 28.42 -12.77 4.91
N GLU A 541 29.46 -12.47 5.67
CA GLU A 541 30.67 -13.30 5.78
C GLU A 541 30.37 -14.68 6.39
N GLN A 542 29.42 -14.78 7.32
CA GLN A 542 28.94 -16.05 7.85
C GLN A 542 28.11 -16.81 6.81
N ALA A 543 27.22 -16.13 6.08
CA ALA A 543 26.41 -16.75 5.03
C ALA A 543 27.27 -17.34 3.91
N GLU A 544 28.35 -16.66 3.51
CA GLU A 544 29.34 -17.15 2.55
C GLU A 544 30.09 -18.38 3.06
N ARG A 545 30.53 -18.37 4.33
CA ARG A 545 31.18 -19.53 4.95
C ARG A 545 30.25 -20.74 4.98
N ARG A 546 28.98 -20.57 5.39
CA ARG A 546 28.00 -21.66 5.41
C ARG A 546 27.64 -22.16 4.01
N LEU A 547 27.64 -21.27 3.01
CA LEU A 547 27.48 -21.66 1.61
C LEU A 547 28.64 -22.52 1.13
N ALA A 548 29.88 -22.16 1.46
CA ALA A 548 31.07 -22.95 1.13
C ALA A 548 31.04 -24.34 1.81
N GLU A 549 30.48 -24.43 3.02
CA GLU A 549 30.20 -25.69 3.73
C GLU A 549 28.99 -26.48 3.18
N ARG A 550 28.33 -26.01 2.11
CA ARG A 550 27.09 -26.58 1.54
C ARG A 550 25.90 -26.64 2.51
N LYS A 551 25.87 -25.78 3.52
CA LYS A 551 24.77 -25.61 4.48
C LYS A 551 23.81 -24.51 4.02
N TYR A 552 22.95 -24.83 3.05
CA TYR A 552 22.10 -23.86 2.36
C TYR A 552 21.08 -23.17 3.29
N ASP A 553 20.42 -23.90 4.19
CA ASP A 553 19.40 -23.33 5.09
C ASP A 553 19.94 -22.20 5.96
N PHE A 554 21.13 -22.41 6.55
CA PHE A 554 21.82 -21.41 7.35
C PHE A 554 22.29 -20.22 6.50
N SER A 555 22.80 -20.48 5.30
CA SER A 555 23.24 -19.42 4.39
C SER A 555 22.07 -18.52 3.97
N ILE A 556 20.92 -19.10 3.64
CA ILE A 556 19.70 -18.37 3.28
C ILE A 556 19.23 -17.54 4.48
N ALA A 557 19.12 -18.13 5.67
CA ALA A 557 18.68 -17.42 6.87
C ALA A 557 19.57 -16.21 7.18
N LEU A 558 20.89 -16.38 7.18
CA LEU A 558 21.85 -15.30 7.44
C LEU A 558 21.81 -14.22 6.34
N SER A 559 21.60 -14.62 5.07
CA SER A 559 21.47 -13.69 3.94
C SER A 559 20.23 -12.80 4.07
N ILE A 560 19.10 -13.38 4.50
CA ILE A 560 17.88 -12.62 4.71
C ILE A 560 18.03 -11.64 5.88
N GLU A 561 18.66 -12.05 6.99
CA GLU A 561 18.97 -11.15 8.12
C GLU A 561 19.84 -9.97 7.66
N ALA A 562 20.90 -10.24 6.89
CA ALA A 562 21.75 -9.19 6.32
C ALA A 562 20.96 -8.26 5.37
N TRP A 563 20.08 -8.80 4.53
CA TRP A 563 19.24 -7.99 3.64
C TRP A 563 18.31 -7.08 4.45
N GLN A 564 17.62 -7.60 5.48
CA GLN A 564 16.76 -6.78 6.34
C GLN A 564 17.54 -5.64 7.01
N MET A 565 18.73 -5.93 7.55
CA MET A 565 19.62 -4.91 8.14
C MET A 565 20.02 -3.85 7.12
N ASN A 566 20.43 -4.24 5.91
CA ASN A 566 20.77 -3.31 4.85
C ASN A 566 19.60 -2.43 4.42
N ARG A 567 18.38 -2.95 4.44
CA ARG A 567 17.20 -2.13 4.16
C ARG A 567 16.93 -1.12 5.27
N ALA A 568 17.08 -1.52 6.53
CA ALA A 568 17.00 -0.59 7.66
C ALA A 568 18.07 0.51 7.57
N ILE A 569 19.31 0.16 7.21
CA ILE A 569 20.39 1.11 6.94
C ILE A 569 19.99 2.07 5.82
N ARG A 570 19.43 1.55 4.71
CA ARG A 570 19.02 2.36 3.57
C ARG A 570 17.96 3.39 3.93
N GLU A 571 16.94 3.00 4.71
CA GLU A 571 15.91 3.91 5.21
C GLU A 571 16.53 5.00 6.10
N LYS A 572 17.44 4.65 7.00
CA LYS A 572 18.14 5.63 7.84
C LYS A 572 19.00 6.59 7.03
N LEU A 573 19.78 6.09 6.09
CA LEU A 573 20.57 6.92 5.16
C LEU A 573 19.68 7.89 4.36
N TYR A 574 18.48 7.47 3.99
CA TYR A 574 17.52 8.36 3.33
C TYR A 574 17.03 9.48 4.26
N TYR A 575 16.71 9.17 5.52
CA TYR A 575 16.34 10.21 6.49
C TYR A 575 17.50 11.16 6.80
N GLU A 576 18.73 10.66 6.88
CA GLU A 576 19.92 11.51 7.02
C GLU A 576 20.09 12.43 5.81
N ASP A 577 19.95 11.93 4.58
CA ASP A 577 19.97 12.74 3.35
C ASP A 577 18.86 13.81 3.33
N LEU A 578 17.65 13.45 3.76
CA LEU A 578 16.53 14.39 3.86
C LEU A 578 16.76 15.46 4.92
N ASN A 579 17.30 15.07 6.09
CA ASN A 579 17.71 16.00 7.14
C ASN A 579 18.79 16.96 6.64
N ILE A 580 19.76 16.43 5.88
CA ILE A 580 20.83 17.20 5.22
C ILE A 580 20.25 18.28 4.33
N LYS A 581 19.31 17.92 3.44
CA LYS A 581 18.62 18.85 2.53
C LYS A 581 17.78 19.88 3.29
N ALA A 582 17.04 19.45 4.31
CA ALA A 582 16.11 20.31 5.04
C ALA A 582 16.79 21.49 5.75
N SER A 583 17.96 21.31 6.36
CA SER A 583 18.57 22.43 7.09
C SER A 583 19.26 23.45 6.21
N ILE A 584 19.81 23.06 5.07
CA ILE A 584 20.34 24.03 4.12
C ILE A 584 19.22 24.95 3.63
N ILE A 585 18.05 24.39 3.36
CA ILE A 585 16.86 25.19 3.00
C ILE A 585 16.52 26.16 4.14
N PHE A 586 16.51 25.70 5.40
CA PHE A 586 16.27 26.57 6.56
C PHE A 586 17.31 27.69 6.68
N ILE A 587 18.60 27.37 6.53
CA ILE A 587 19.70 28.34 6.58
C ILE A 587 19.56 29.37 5.47
N PHE A 588 19.18 28.96 4.27
CA PHE A 588 18.96 29.88 3.16
C PHE A 588 17.75 30.78 3.35
N ILE A 589 16.65 30.27 3.94
CA ILE A 589 15.54 31.12 4.36
C ILE A 589 16.00 32.15 5.40
N LEU A 590 16.85 31.76 6.36
CA LEU A 590 17.39 32.67 7.38
C LEU A 590 18.45 33.64 6.83
N LEU A 591 19.15 33.26 5.76
CA LEU A 591 20.17 34.08 5.10
C LEU A 591 19.55 35.34 4.48
N VAL A 592 18.32 35.26 3.96
CA VAL A 592 17.60 36.41 3.35
C VAL A 592 17.46 37.59 4.32
N PRO A 593 16.81 37.45 5.49
CA PRO A 593 16.73 38.53 6.47
C PRO A 593 18.10 38.86 7.06
N PHE A 594 18.99 37.89 7.24
CA PHE A 594 20.34 38.12 7.78
C PHE A 594 21.15 39.09 6.92
N VAL A 595 21.29 38.85 5.61
CA VAL A 595 22.13 39.68 4.73
C VAL A 595 21.61 41.11 4.72
N TYR A 596 20.29 41.28 4.63
CA TYR A 596 19.66 42.60 4.67
C TYR A 596 19.91 43.32 6.00
N LEU A 597 19.70 42.62 7.13
CA LEU A 597 19.89 43.17 8.47
C LEU A 597 21.35 43.51 8.77
N PHE A 598 22.26 42.64 8.35
CA PHE A 598 23.70 42.81 8.53
C PHE A 598 24.22 44.01 7.72
N GLU A 599 23.75 44.20 6.48
CA GLU A 599 24.06 45.40 5.69
C GLU A 599 23.57 46.67 6.40
N LYS A 600 22.32 46.68 6.88
CA LYS A 600 21.73 47.83 7.58
C LYS A 600 22.45 48.15 8.89
N LEU A 601 22.90 47.13 9.62
CA LEU A 601 23.61 47.28 10.88
C LEU A 601 25.04 47.83 10.69
N VAL A 602 25.81 47.25 9.77
CA VAL A 602 27.23 47.58 9.60
C VAL A 602 27.41 48.84 8.75
N PHE A 603 26.79 48.88 7.57
CA PHE A 603 27.09 49.86 6.54
C PHE A 603 26.04 50.98 6.43
N ALA A 604 24.76 50.66 6.68
CA ALA A 604 23.63 51.60 6.61
C ALA A 604 23.65 52.48 5.35
N SER A 605 23.72 51.85 4.18
CA SER A 605 23.84 52.56 2.91
C SER A 605 22.63 53.46 2.65
N LYS A 606 22.88 54.73 2.26
CA LYS A 606 21.83 55.69 1.91
C LYS A 606 21.37 55.59 0.44
N THR A 607 22.21 55.06 -0.44
CA THR A 607 21.93 54.93 -1.88
C THR A 607 21.55 53.48 -2.21
N ILE A 608 20.41 53.29 -2.89
CA ILE A 608 19.88 51.95 -3.24
C ILE A 608 20.91 51.12 -4.01
N GLY A 609 21.59 51.69 -5.01
CA GLY A 609 22.62 50.98 -5.79
C GLY A 609 23.75 50.42 -4.91
N ARG A 610 24.31 51.24 -4.00
CA ARG A 610 25.35 50.80 -3.05
C ARG A 610 24.83 49.75 -2.06
N GLN A 611 23.55 49.84 -1.69
CA GLN A 611 22.91 48.87 -0.82
C GLN A 611 22.81 47.50 -1.49
N ILE A 612 22.32 47.45 -2.73
CA ILE A 612 22.21 46.21 -3.50
C ILE A 612 23.58 45.58 -3.74
N THR A 613 24.60 46.37 -4.11
CA THR A 613 25.97 45.83 -4.31
C THR A 613 26.56 45.25 -3.04
N ARG A 614 26.31 45.87 -1.87
CA ARG A 614 26.78 45.36 -0.58
C ARG A 614 26.02 44.13 -0.13
N ILE A 615 24.70 44.09 -0.32
CA ILE A 615 23.88 42.90 -0.10
C ILE A 615 24.40 41.74 -0.95
N ALA A 616 24.63 41.95 -2.24
CA ALA A 616 25.20 40.95 -3.14
C ALA A 616 26.59 40.46 -2.66
N ALA A 617 27.47 41.37 -2.26
CA ALA A 617 28.80 41.03 -1.74
C ALA A 617 28.75 40.24 -0.42
N ILE A 618 27.89 40.64 0.52
CA ILE A 618 27.69 39.93 1.80
C ILE A 618 27.07 38.56 1.55
N SER A 619 26.10 38.43 0.64
CA SER A 619 25.55 37.14 0.21
C SER A 619 26.61 36.24 -0.37
N LEU A 620 27.40 36.73 -1.33
CA LEU A 620 28.45 35.93 -1.98
C LEU A 620 29.50 35.46 -0.95
N LEU A 621 29.93 36.35 -0.06
CA LEU A 621 30.87 36.03 1.01
C LEU A 621 30.30 34.96 1.95
N THR A 622 29.08 35.16 2.45
CA THR A 622 28.46 34.26 3.44
C THR A 622 28.16 32.89 2.84
N LEU A 623 27.70 32.84 1.59
CA LEU A 623 27.50 31.59 0.86
C LEU A 623 28.83 30.88 0.57
N THR A 624 29.91 31.60 0.27
CA THR A 624 31.25 31.00 0.08
C THR A 624 31.78 30.40 1.38
N VAL A 625 31.61 31.11 2.51
CA VAL A 625 31.98 30.59 3.83
C VAL A 625 31.17 29.34 4.17
N LEU A 626 29.85 29.35 3.92
CA LEU A 626 29.00 28.18 4.12
C LEU A 626 29.40 27.02 3.19
N TYR A 627 29.73 27.27 1.93
CA TYR A 627 30.22 26.25 0.99
C TYR A 627 31.47 25.53 1.50
N ILE A 628 32.41 26.27 2.11
CA ILE A 628 33.65 25.71 2.66
C ILE A 628 33.39 24.97 3.98
N LEU A 629 32.55 25.51 4.85
CA LEU A 629 32.37 25.01 6.21
C LEU A 629 31.31 23.89 6.32
N HIS A 630 30.20 24.01 5.60
CA HIS A 630 29.03 23.16 5.78
C HIS A 630 29.11 21.89 4.92
N PRO A 631 29.06 20.68 5.52
CA PRO A 631 29.31 19.41 4.83
C PRO A 631 28.31 19.11 3.71
N ALA A 632 27.04 19.49 3.90
CA ALA A 632 25.99 19.23 2.94
C ALA A 632 26.19 19.84 1.54
N PHE A 633 26.98 20.91 1.39
CA PHE A 633 27.34 21.42 0.06
C PHE A 633 28.20 20.46 -0.73
N SER A 634 28.94 19.56 -0.10
CA SER A 634 29.69 18.53 -0.82
C SER A 634 28.85 17.29 -1.16
N LEU A 635 27.67 17.16 -0.53
CA LEU A 635 26.81 15.98 -0.61
C LEU A 635 25.62 16.15 -1.55
N MET A 636 25.20 17.40 -1.79
CA MET A 636 24.12 17.68 -2.73
C MET A 636 24.60 17.69 -4.17
N GLU A 637 23.79 17.13 -5.07
CA GLU A 637 24.06 17.13 -6.51
C GLU A 637 23.63 18.47 -7.16
N ASP A 638 22.60 19.15 -6.63
CA ASP A 638 21.99 20.37 -7.21
C ASP A 638 22.39 21.68 -6.50
N ILE A 639 23.62 21.79 -5.99
CA ILE A 639 24.08 22.94 -5.18
C ILE A 639 23.94 24.26 -5.95
N PHE A 640 24.28 24.26 -7.24
CA PHE A 640 24.36 25.46 -8.05
C PHE A 640 22.99 26.13 -8.21
N LEU A 641 21.94 25.34 -8.46
CA LEU A 641 20.58 25.84 -8.58
C LEU A 641 20.10 26.46 -7.27
N LEU A 642 20.40 25.80 -6.15
CA LEU A 642 20.01 26.27 -4.83
C LEU A 642 20.76 27.57 -4.45
N PHE A 643 22.05 27.68 -4.78
CA PHE A 643 22.82 28.90 -4.61
C PHE A 643 22.24 30.07 -5.41
N LEU A 644 21.94 29.83 -6.69
CA LEU A 644 21.36 30.83 -7.58
C LEU A 644 19.98 31.29 -7.09
N SER A 645 19.12 30.36 -6.68
CA SER A 645 17.78 30.67 -6.15
C SER A 645 17.84 31.53 -4.88
N THR A 646 18.80 31.26 -4.00
CA THR A 646 19.00 32.02 -2.76
C THR A 646 19.51 33.42 -3.05
N LEU A 647 20.48 33.55 -3.96
CA LEU A 647 20.99 34.86 -4.41
C LEU A 647 19.87 35.69 -5.03
N MET A 648 19.04 35.09 -5.89
CA MET A 648 17.86 35.74 -6.48
C MET A 648 16.88 36.20 -5.40
N ALA A 649 16.57 35.35 -4.42
CA ALA A 649 15.67 35.70 -3.31
C ALA A 649 16.20 36.88 -2.47
N VAL A 650 17.50 36.87 -2.13
CA VAL A 650 18.14 37.95 -1.36
C VAL A 650 18.16 39.28 -2.13
N LEU A 651 18.28 39.26 -3.46
CA LEU A 651 18.24 40.47 -4.29
C LEU A 651 16.80 40.97 -4.54
N MET A 652 15.83 40.06 -4.67
CA MET A 652 14.43 40.40 -4.86
C MET A 652 13.79 40.98 -3.59
N PHE A 653 14.10 40.43 -2.41
CA PHE A 653 13.41 40.81 -1.17
C PHE A 653 13.53 42.31 -0.82
N PRO A 654 14.72 42.94 -0.82
CA PRO A 654 14.86 44.39 -0.60
C PRO A 654 14.11 45.20 -1.64
N THR A 655 14.12 44.75 -2.89
CA THR A 655 13.44 45.42 -4.00
C THR A 655 11.93 45.43 -3.76
N LEU A 656 11.34 44.28 -3.44
CA LEU A 656 9.92 44.16 -3.08
C LEU A 656 9.57 44.95 -1.82
N ALA A 657 10.44 44.96 -0.81
CA ALA A 657 10.23 45.70 0.43
C ALA A 657 10.24 47.23 0.20
N ILE A 658 11.14 47.73 -0.66
CA ILE A 658 11.16 49.14 -1.07
C ILE A 658 9.88 49.48 -1.83
N LEU A 659 9.52 48.67 -2.82
CA LEU A 659 8.33 48.87 -3.65
C LEU A 659 7.04 48.90 -2.79
N PHE A 660 6.95 47.99 -1.81
CA PHE A 660 5.85 47.97 -0.85
C PHE A 660 5.85 49.20 0.06
N THR A 661 7.03 49.67 0.50
CA THR A 661 7.16 50.88 1.33
C THR A 661 6.71 52.11 0.57
N ASP A 662 7.13 52.27 -0.69
CA ASP A 662 6.74 53.37 -1.57
C ASP A 662 5.25 53.33 -1.88
N PHE A 663 4.68 52.14 -2.09
CA PHE A 663 3.24 51.94 -2.25
C PHE A 663 2.46 52.39 -1.00
N VAL A 664 2.88 51.96 0.20
CA VAL A 664 2.25 52.37 1.46
C VAL A 664 2.38 53.88 1.69
N TYR A 665 3.53 54.47 1.37
CA TYR A 665 3.76 55.91 1.46
C TYR A 665 2.82 56.69 0.53
N THR A 666 2.70 56.24 -0.72
CA THR A 666 1.81 56.83 -1.73
C THR A 666 0.34 56.72 -1.33
N LEU A 667 -0.08 55.57 -0.78
CA LEU A 667 -1.40 55.41 -0.19
C LEU A 667 -1.65 56.38 0.96
N GLY A 668 -0.63 56.68 1.77
CA GLY A 668 -0.69 57.69 2.82
C GLY A 668 -0.96 59.09 2.28
N ILE A 669 -0.28 59.49 1.20
CA ILE A 669 -0.50 60.77 0.52
C ILE A 669 -1.91 60.84 -0.07
N LEU A 670 -2.37 59.76 -0.71
CA LEU A 670 -3.71 59.70 -1.29
C LEU A 670 -4.79 59.83 -0.21
N LYS A 671 -4.62 59.14 0.93
CA LYS A 671 -5.49 59.28 2.10
C LYS A 671 -5.50 60.71 2.65
N ARG A 672 -4.33 61.37 2.73
CA ARG A 672 -4.23 62.77 3.17
C ARG A 672 -5.01 63.73 2.27
N LYS A 673 -5.01 63.47 0.95
CA LYS A 673 -5.75 64.28 -0.03
C LYS A 673 -7.27 64.09 0.06
N ILE A 674 -7.73 62.92 0.49
CA ILE A 674 -9.16 62.57 0.57
C ILE A 674 -9.77 62.89 1.95
N ARG A 675 -9.04 62.66 3.05
CA ARG A 675 -9.58 62.71 4.43
C ARG A 675 -9.07 63.89 5.29
N GLY A 676 -8.28 64.80 4.71
CA GLY A 676 -7.70 65.93 5.44
C GLY A 676 -6.54 65.55 6.38
N PRO A 677 -5.76 66.55 6.87
CA PRO A 677 -4.58 66.31 7.72
C PRO A 677 -4.91 65.91 9.16
N HIS A 678 -6.09 66.25 9.68
CA HIS A 678 -6.47 66.08 11.08
C HIS A 678 -6.73 64.61 11.50
N PHE A 679 -6.91 63.70 10.53
CA PHE A 679 -7.24 62.28 10.75
C PHE A 679 -6.07 61.31 10.48
N MET A 680 -4.86 61.82 10.28
CA MET A 680 -3.69 60.98 10.05
C MET A 680 -3.17 60.35 11.35
N GLY A 681 -3.57 59.11 11.61
CA GLY A 681 -2.84 58.23 12.54
C GLY A 681 -1.61 57.59 11.87
N ILE A 682 -0.59 57.24 12.65
CA ILE A 682 0.54 56.43 12.17
C ILE A 682 -0.02 55.09 11.67
N SER A 683 0.21 54.74 10.39
CA SER A 683 -0.20 53.45 9.85
C SER A 683 0.55 52.32 10.57
N ARG A 684 -0.10 51.19 10.85
CA ARG A 684 0.54 50.05 11.52
C ARG A 684 1.81 49.58 10.79
N SER A 685 1.79 49.61 9.47
CA SER A 685 2.95 49.31 8.62
C SER A 685 4.04 50.40 8.70
N GLY A 686 3.67 51.68 8.72
CA GLY A 686 4.61 52.80 8.90
C GLY A 686 5.26 52.81 10.29
N ALA A 687 4.52 52.40 11.33
CA ALA A 687 5.06 52.24 12.68
C ALA A 687 6.12 51.13 12.75
N ILE A 688 5.90 50.00 12.07
CA ILE A 688 6.88 48.90 11.99
C ILE A 688 8.14 49.36 11.24
N LEU A 689 7.99 50.06 10.11
CA LEU A 689 9.11 50.60 9.33
C LEU A 689 9.93 51.62 10.12
N MET A 690 9.24 52.52 10.85
CA MET A 690 9.90 53.48 11.75
C MET A 690 10.62 52.74 12.88
N ALA A 691 9.96 51.77 13.52
CA ALA A 691 10.55 50.98 14.59
C ALA A 691 11.78 50.18 14.12
N PHE A 692 11.79 49.74 12.87
CA PHE A 692 12.93 49.09 12.24
C PHE A 692 14.10 50.05 11.99
N SER A 693 13.84 51.21 11.39
CA SER A 693 14.87 52.24 11.15
C SER A 693 15.46 52.77 12.46
N VAL A 694 14.61 53.05 13.45
CA VAL A 694 15.03 53.53 14.77
C VAL A 694 15.77 52.43 15.54
N GLY A 695 15.27 51.20 15.52
CA GLY A 695 15.93 50.05 16.15
C GLY A 695 17.36 49.85 15.65
N VAL A 696 17.57 49.82 14.33
CA VAL A 696 18.92 49.72 13.73
C VAL A 696 19.81 50.89 14.14
N ALA A 697 19.29 52.11 14.11
CA ALA A 697 20.05 53.31 14.48
C ALA A 697 20.49 53.28 15.96
N MET A 698 19.65 52.75 16.85
CA MET A 698 19.93 52.64 18.28
C MET A 698 21.02 51.61 18.58
N ILE A 699 20.99 50.44 17.92
CA ILE A 699 22.07 49.44 18.04
C ILE A 699 23.42 50.05 17.62
N ARG A 700 23.44 50.83 16.52
CA ARG A 700 24.68 51.45 16.02
C ARG A 700 25.24 52.55 16.91
N ARG A 701 24.41 53.24 17.70
CA ARG A 701 24.86 54.28 18.63
C ARG A 701 25.66 53.70 19.80
N ARG A 702 25.39 52.46 20.22
CA ARG A 702 25.98 51.83 21.42
C ARG A 702 26.81 50.58 21.06
N LYS A 703 27.80 50.76 20.18
CA LYS A 703 28.57 49.69 19.54
C LYS A 703 29.16 48.66 20.51
N THR A 704 29.74 49.09 21.62
CA THR A 704 30.41 48.19 22.60
C THR A 704 29.42 47.27 23.30
N ARG A 705 28.32 47.83 23.80
CA ARG A 705 27.25 47.07 24.44
C ARG A 705 26.61 46.08 23.46
N SER A 706 26.24 46.55 22.28
CA SER A 706 25.63 45.70 21.27
C SER A 706 26.58 44.57 20.83
N ALA A 707 27.88 44.83 20.70
CA ALA A 707 28.88 43.81 20.42
C ALA A 707 28.99 42.75 21.52
N LEU A 708 28.94 43.14 22.80
CA LEU A 708 28.95 42.19 23.92
C LEU A 708 27.69 41.31 23.96
N ILE A 709 26.51 41.89 23.68
CA ILE A 709 25.25 41.13 23.57
C ILE A 709 25.33 40.16 22.39
N PHE A 710 25.86 40.60 21.25
CA PHE A 710 26.10 39.75 20.08
C PHE A 710 27.03 38.58 20.43
N ALA A 711 28.16 38.85 21.08
CA ALA A 711 29.12 37.81 21.47
C ALA A 711 28.49 36.79 22.44
N ALA A 712 27.69 37.24 23.41
CA ALA A 712 26.99 36.36 24.33
C ALA A 712 25.97 35.46 23.59
N LEU A 713 25.14 36.04 22.72
CA LEU A 713 24.16 35.30 21.91
C LEU A 713 24.83 34.29 20.97
N VAL A 714 25.89 34.70 20.27
CA VAL A 714 26.69 33.82 19.41
C VAL A 714 27.26 32.64 20.21
N THR A 715 27.75 32.89 21.43
CA THR A 715 28.30 31.83 22.31
C THR A 715 27.23 30.87 22.79
N ILE A 716 26.03 31.36 23.15
CA ILE A 716 24.89 30.51 23.54
C ILE A 716 24.47 29.62 22.37
N ILE A 717 24.37 30.19 21.17
CA ILE A 717 23.98 29.46 19.95
C ILE A 717 25.05 28.44 19.56
N LEU A 718 26.33 28.81 19.66
CA LEU A 718 27.45 27.89 19.50
C LEU A 718 27.36 26.73 20.50
N GLY A 719 27.11 27.00 21.78
CA GLY A 719 26.92 25.97 22.80
C GLY A 719 25.73 25.06 22.50
N LEU A 720 24.60 25.63 22.07
CA LEU A 720 23.43 24.86 21.67
C LEU A 720 23.72 23.95 20.45
N ILE A 721 24.53 24.41 19.50
CA ILE A 721 24.89 23.60 18.32
C ILE A 721 25.86 22.48 18.70
N ILE A 722 26.82 22.75 19.60
CA ILE A 722 27.83 21.77 20.02
C ILE A 722 27.24 20.69 20.94
N PHE A 723 26.28 21.03 21.81
CA PHE A 723 25.78 20.14 22.86
C PHE A 723 24.37 19.57 22.63
N SER A 724 23.60 20.04 21.63
CA SER A 724 22.21 19.59 21.44
C SER A 724 22.10 18.36 20.54
N PHE A 725 21.50 17.28 21.06
CA PHE A 725 21.26 16.05 20.30
C PHE A 725 19.89 15.45 20.61
N PRO A 726 18.99 15.35 19.61
CA PRO A 726 18.09 14.22 19.50
C PRO A 726 18.81 13.10 18.72
N ALA A 727 19.20 12.03 19.40
CA ALA A 727 19.55 10.78 18.74
C ALA A 727 18.24 10.05 18.39
N SER A 728 18.02 9.76 17.12
CA SER A 728 16.92 8.87 16.74
C SER A 728 17.38 7.44 16.95
N ALA A 729 16.78 6.73 17.90
CA ALA A 729 17.03 5.30 18.10
C ALA A 729 15.79 4.50 17.71
N LEU A 730 15.99 3.27 17.25
CA LEU A 730 14.90 2.30 17.17
C LEU A 730 14.55 1.82 18.57
N GLY A 731 13.31 2.09 18.99
CA GLY A 731 12.80 1.67 20.29
C GLY A 731 11.43 1.02 20.16
N VAL A 732 11.09 0.19 21.15
CA VAL A 732 9.78 -0.44 21.21
C VAL A 732 8.87 0.42 22.09
N ILE A 733 7.83 0.98 21.48
CA ILE A 733 6.75 1.66 22.19
C ILE A 733 5.68 0.63 22.51
N ARG A 734 5.28 0.56 23.77
CA ARG A 734 4.12 -0.23 24.21
C ARG A 734 2.89 0.68 24.30
N ARG A 735 1.75 0.21 23.80
CA ARG A 735 0.44 0.91 23.93
C ARG A 735 -0.57 -0.04 24.56
N ASP A 736 -1.28 0.44 25.57
CA ASP A 736 -2.42 -0.27 26.14
C ASP A 736 -3.52 -0.42 25.07
N THR A 737 -4.15 -1.58 25.02
CA THR A 737 -5.26 -1.90 24.11
C THR A 737 -6.62 -1.83 24.79
N TYR A 738 -6.65 -1.67 26.12
CA TYR A 738 -7.84 -1.71 26.97
C TYR A 738 -8.62 -3.03 26.91
N VAL A 739 -7.99 -4.10 26.41
CA VAL A 739 -8.55 -5.46 26.35
C VAL A 739 -8.17 -6.24 27.61
N THR A 740 -9.15 -6.93 28.20
CA THR A 740 -8.93 -7.87 29.29
C THR A 740 -8.34 -9.19 28.74
N PRO A 741 -7.18 -9.64 29.22
CA PRO A 741 -6.50 -10.79 28.65
C PRO A 741 -7.22 -12.11 29.00
N SER A 742 -7.40 -12.98 28.01
CA SER A 742 -8.02 -14.30 28.19
C SER A 742 -7.06 -15.42 28.60
N TYR A 743 -5.75 -15.18 28.50
CA TYR A 743 -4.68 -16.04 29.01
C TYR A 743 -3.43 -15.21 29.28
N THR A 744 -2.53 -15.66 30.15
CA THR A 744 -1.25 -14.99 30.43
C THR A 744 -0.17 -15.45 29.46
N GLY A 745 0.28 -14.57 28.57
CA GLY A 745 1.25 -14.91 27.54
C GLY A 745 1.44 -13.80 26.51
N LEU A 746 1.90 -14.21 25.33
CA LEU A 746 2.07 -13.37 24.16
C LEU A 746 1.28 -13.93 22.98
N MET A 747 0.88 -13.05 22.08
CA MET A 747 0.33 -13.38 20.77
C MET A 747 1.07 -12.56 19.73
N ILE A 748 1.44 -13.21 18.64
CA ILE A 748 2.06 -12.58 17.47
C ILE A 748 1.17 -12.86 16.29
N ARG A 749 0.84 -11.80 15.54
CA ARG A 749 0.15 -11.93 14.25
C ARG A 749 0.55 -10.83 13.29
N ASP A 750 0.30 -11.04 12.01
CA ASP A 750 0.44 -9.98 11.02
C ASP A 750 -0.60 -8.85 11.24
N GLN A 751 -0.25 -7.61 10.89
CA GLN A 751 -1.11 -6.43 11.04
C GLN A 751 -2.47 -6.56 10.34
N VAL A 752 -2.48 -7.26 9.20
CA VAL A 752 -3.61 -7.36 8.28
C VAL A 752 -4.01 -8.83 8.04
N TRP A 753 -3.66 -9.72 8.96
CA TRP A 753 -3.96 -11.15 8.91
C TRP A 753 -3.42 -11.87 7.67
N ARG A 754 -2.20 -11.53 7.23
CA ARG A 754 -1.46 -12.38 6.29
C ARG A 754 -0.95 -13.64 6.99
N PRO A 755 -0.80 -14.74 6.24
CA PRO A 755 -0.02 -15.88 6.68
C PRO A 755 1.35 -15.47 7.21
N ILE A 756 1.74 -16.01 8.35
CA ILE A 756 3.08 -15.96 8.93
C ILE A 756 3.86 -17.13 8.33
N PRO A 757 4.91 -16.88 7.54
CA PRO A 757 5.72 -17.95 6.97
C PRO A 757 6.42 -18.76 8.05
N GLU A 758 6.68 -20.05 7.80
CA GLU A 758 7.23 -20.97 8.80
C GLU A 758 8.63 -20.52 9.25
N GLU A 759 9.38 -19.86 8.37
CA GLU A 759 10.69 -19.28 8.65
C GLU A 759 10.63 -18.22 9.76
N VAL A 760 9.55 -17.45 9.81
CA VAL A 760 9.33 -16.44 10.86
C VAL A 760 8.98 -17.12 12.18
N VAL A 761 8.23 -18.23 12.13
CA VAL A 761 7.97 -19.06 13.31
C VAL A 761 9.28 -19.65 13.86
N GLU A 762 10.17 -20.12 12.98
CA GLU A 762 11.50 -20.57 13.39
C GLU A 762 12.38 -19.43 13.92
N GLN A 763 12.30 -18.24 13.32
CA GLN A 763 12.97 -17.05 13.85
C GLN A 763 12.49 -16.74 15.28
N ILE A 764 11.18 -16.84 15.55
CA ILE A 764 10.60 -16.69 16.89
C ILE A 764 11.17 -17.74 17.85
N ARG A 765 11.15 -19.02 17.47
CA ARG A 765 11.71 -20.12 18.29
C ARG A 765 13.18 -19.90 18.60
N ARG A 766 13.98 -19.50 17.60
CA ARG A 766 15.40 -19.18 17.76
C ARG A 766 15.61 -18.02 18.73
N THR A 767 14.90 -16.91 18.56
CA THR A 767 14.98 -15.78 19.49
C THR A 767 14.61 -16.20 20.91
N LEU A 768 13.55 -16.98 21.10
CA LEU A 768 13.17 -17.50 22.42
C LEU A 768 14.24 -18.42 23.02
N SER A 769 14.89 -19.25 22.21
CA SER A 769 15.97 -20.15 22.67
C SER A 769 17.21 -19.43 23.18
N THR A 770 17.47 -18.20 22.71
CA THR A 770 18.57 -17.37 23.22
C THR A 770 18.28 -16.77 24.60
N LEU A 771 17.03 -16.85 25.06
CA LEU A 771 16.59 -16.31 26.34
C LEU A 771 16.52 -17.45 27.36
N ASN A 772 17.01 -17.21 28.59
CA ASN A 772 17.03 -18.19 29.69
C ASN A 772 15.63 -18.42 30.33
N TYR A 773 14.59 -18.62 29.52
CA TYR A 773 13.23 -18.90 29.97
C TYR A 773 12.71 -20.21 29.38
N SER A 774 11.88 -20.93 30.14
CA SER A 774 11.09 -22.04 29.58
C SER A 774 9.87 -21.46 28.86
N TYR A 775 9.67 -21.86 27.61
CA TYR A 775 8.60 -21.35 26.77
C TYR A 775 7.82 -22.47 26.07
N VAL A 776 6.59 -22.17 25.69
CA VAL A 776 5.74 -23.02 24.84
C VAL A 776 5.23 -22.17 23.69
N VAL A 777 5.38 -22.64 22.45
CA VAL A 777 4.94 -21.96 21.23
C VAL A 777 3.83 -22.78 20.57
N SER A 778 2.66 -22.17 20.39
CA SER A 778 1.55 -22.74 19.63
C SER A 778 1.34 -21.98 18.33
N THR A 779 1.47 -22.67 17.20
CA THR A 779 1.14 -22.12 15.87
C THR A 779 -0.31 -22.44 15.55
N ARG A 780 -1.10 -21.42 15.23
CA ARG A 780 -2.49 -21.58 14.86
C ARG A 780 -2.65 -21.44 13.36
N VAL A 781 -3.16 -22.51 12.76
CA VAL A 781 -3.22 -22.71 11.31
C VAL A 781 -4.68 -22.63 10.89
N TRP A 782 -4.99 -21.89 9.84
CA TRP A 782 -6.31 -21.92 9.22
C TRP A 782 -6.18 -22.48 7.82
N PHE A 783 -6.94 -23.53 7.55
CA PHE A 783 -7.13 -24.05 6.19
C PHE A 783 -8.54 -23.74 5.73
N TYR A 784 -8.65 -22.89 4.70
CA TYR A 784 -9.91 -22.55 4.05
C TYR A 784 -10.03 -23.38 2.78
N PRO A 785 -10.90 -24.42 2.75
CA PRO A 785 -11.08 -25.23 1.56
C PRO A 785 -11.66 -24.40 0.41
N GLN A 786 -11.25 -24.72 -0.83
CA GLN A 786 -11.69 -23.97 -2.02
C GLN A 786 -13.18 -24.21 -2.38
N GLY A 787 -13.85 -25.13 -1.68
CA GLY A 787 -15.28 -25.40 -1.78
C GLY A 787 -15.87 -25.88 -0.44
N ARG A 788 -17.19 -26.10 -0.40
CA ARG A 788 -17.87 -26.63 0.81
C ARG A 788 -17.48 -28.10 1.00
N LEU A 789 -16.82 -28.41 2.11
CA LEU A 789 -16.53 -29.80 2.47
C LEU A 789 -17.72 -30.37 3.24
N GLU A 790 -18.28 -31.48 2.79
CA GLU A 790 -19.39 -32.13 3.48
C GLU A 790 -18.88 -33.18 4.47
N ILE A 791 -19.48 -33.22 5.65
CA ILE A 791 -19.24 -34.22 6.68
C ILE A 791 -20.38 -35.23 6.59
N LEU A 792 -20.03 -36.50 6.37
CA LEU A 792 -21.01 -37.58 6.40
C LEU A 792 -21.36 -37.89 7.86
N GLY A 793 -22.55 -37.48 8.27
CA GLY A 793 -23.14 -37.85 9.55
C GLY A 793 -23.80 -39.23 9.52
N LYS A 794 -24.05 -39.81 10.70
CA LYS A 794 -24.86 -41.04 10.83
C LYS A 794 -26.36 -40.78 10.57
N ASN A 795 -26.78 -39.52 10.62
CA ASN A 795 -28.12 -39.09 10.25
C ASN A 795 -28.16 -38.70 8.76
N PRO A 796 -28.74 -39.52 7.86
CA PRO A 796 -28.74 -39.26 6.42
C PRO A 796 -29.61 -38.06 6.00
N LEU A 797 -30.49 -37.56 6.88
CA LEU A 797 -31.35 -36.39 6.61
C LEU A 797 -30.64 -35.06 6.83
N PHE A 798 -29.50 -35.06 7.51
CA PHE A 798 -28.77 -33.85 7.88
C PHE A 798 -27.38 -33.85 7.24
N LYS A 799 -27.02 -32.73 6.59
CA LYS A 799 -25.71 -32.52 5.97
C LYS A 799 -24.91 -31.50 6.77
N GLY A 800 -23.76 -31.91 7.31
CA GLY A 800 -22.81 -31.00 7.94
C GLY A 800 -21.79 -30.48 6.93
N TYR A 801 -21.35 -29.24 7.08
CA TYR A 801 -20.36 -28.62 6.21
C TYR A 801 -19.18 -28.04 7.01
N VAL A 802 -17.97 -28.22 6.50
CA VAL A 802 -16.75 -27.60 7.00
C VAL A 802 -16.44 -26.37 6.14
N SER A 803 -16.46 -25.22 6.80
CA SER A 803 -16.14 -23.94 6.20
C SER A 803 -14.65 -23.61 6.24
N ALA A 804 -13.98 -24.03 7.30
CA ALA A 804 -12.54 -23.94 7.49
C ALA A 804 -12.13 -24.96 8.55
N PHE A 805 -10.92 -25.50 8.45
CA PHE A 805 -10.32 -26.28 9.52
C PHE A 805 -9.44 -25.37 10.38
N LEU A 806 -9.74 -25.33 11.68
CA LEU A 806 -8.90 -24.66 12.67
C LEU A 806 -7.83 -25.65 13.15
N GLY A 807 -6.62 -25.48 12.67
CA GLY A 807 -5.46 -26.27 13.03
C GLY A 807 -4.84 -25.81 14.34
N LEU A 808 -5.00 -26.59 15.42
CA LEU A 808 -4.40 -26.35 16.73
C LEU A 808 -3.55 -27.54 17.17
N GLY A 809 -2.39 -27.25 17.77
CA GLY A 809 -1.47 -28.28 18.27
C GLY A 809 -1.74 -28.68 19.72
N VAL A 810 -0.98 -29.65 20.21
CA VAL A 810 -0.92 -30.03 21.63
C VAL A 810 -0.49 -28.84 22.51
N GLU A 811 0.38 -27.99 21.97
CA GLU A 811 0.93 -26.82 22.66
C GLU A 811 -0.11 -25.74 22.94
N GLU A 812 -1.22 -25.67 22.20
CA GLU A 812 -2.24 -24.63 22.37
C GLU A 812 -2.83 -24.66 23.78
N ASP A 813 -3.16 -25.86 24.27
CA ASP A 813 -3.71 -26.03 25.62
C ASP A 813 -2.72 -25.54 26.70
N ARG A 814 -1.43 -25.83 26.54
CA ARG A 814 -0.41 -25.38 27.47
C ARG A 814 -0.29 -23.85 27.49
N VAL A 815 -0.65 -23.17 26.40
CA VAL A 815 -0.63 -21.70 26.31
C VAL A 815 -1.91 -21.07 26.85
N THR A 816 -3.06 -21.50 26.34
CA THR A 816 -4.35 -20.81 26.55
C THR A 816 -5.29 -21.53 27.52
N GLY A 817 -5.00 -22.78 27.88
CA GLY A 817 -5.84 -23.60 28.76
C GLY A 817 -7.18 -23.96 28.11
N VAL A 818 -7.19 -24.24 26.80
CA VAL A 818 -8.40 -24.56 26.04
C VAL A 818 -8.95 -25.96 26.33
N SER A 819 -8.18 -26.87 26.93
CA SER A 819 -8.67 -28.19 27.35
C SER A 819 -9.80 -28.11 28.38
N GLY A 820 -9.84 -27.05 29.21
CA GLY A 820 -10.92 -26.81 30.16
C GLY A 820 -12.29 -26.55 29.51
N LEU A 821 -12.33 -26.41 28.18
CA LEU A 821 -13.54 -26.22 27.38
C LEU A 821 -14.04 -27.52 26.75
N VAL A 822 -13.28 -28.60 26.86
CA VAL A 822 -13.65 -29.93 26.36
C VAL A 822 -14.71 -30.51 27.29
N LEU A 823 -15.93 -30.66 26.78
CA LEU A 823 -17.07 -31.22 27.50
C LEU A 823 -16.97 -32.74 27.64
N SER A 824 -16.41 -33.42 26.63
CA SER A 824 -16.23 -34.87 26.61
C SER A 824 -15.03 -35.28 25.76
N GLY A 825 -14.35 -36.37 26.12
CA GLY A 825 -13.11 -36.82 25.47
C GLY A 825 -11.87 -36.12 26.02
N ARG A 826 -10.90 -35.80 25.15
CA ARG A 826 -9.62 -35.17 25.52
C ARG A 826 -9.13 -34.17 24.47
N TRP A 827 -8.14 -33.35 24.84
CA TRP A 827 -7.36 -32.56 23.88
C TRP A 827 -6.39 -33.46 23.07
N PHE A 828 -5.82 -32.93 21.98
CA PHE A 828 -4.88 -33.66 21.12
C PHE A 828 -3.60 -34.08 21.85
N ASN A 829 -3.05 -35.22 21.43
CA ASN A 829 -1.73 -35.74 21.80
C ASN A 829 -0.79 -35.76 20.58
N GLU A 830 0.50 -36.05 20.79
CA GLU A 830 1.50 -36.04 19.70
C GLU A 830 1.27 -37.11 18.62
N THR A 831 0.53 -38.17 18.93
CA THR A 831 0.18 -39.26 18.01
C THR A 831 -1.09 -39.01 17.19
N ASP A 832 -1.84 -37.96 17.51
CA ASP A 832 -3.06 -37.61 16.78
C ASP A 832 -2.73 -36.85 15.50
N TYR A 833 -3.00 -37.48 14.35
CA TYR A 833 -2.82 -36.89 13.02
C TYR A 833 -4.15 -36.78 12.27
N TYR A 834 -4.77 -37.91 11.89
CA TYR A 834 -6.15 -37.96 11.35
C TYR A 834 -7.20 -37.93 12.47
N SER A 835 -7.16 -36.89 13.29
CA SER A 835 -8.06 -36.71 14.44
C SER A 835 -8.74 -35.34 14.39
N CYS A 836 -9.87 -35.17 15.08
CA CYS A 836 -10.54 -33.89 15.22
C CYS A 836 -11.24 -33.71 16.57
N ILE A 837 -11.45 -32.45 16.94
CA ILE A 837 -12.33 -32.02 18.02
C ILE A 837 -13.48 -31.26 17.37
N VAL A 838 -14.71 -31.61 17.76
CA VAL A 838 -15.93 -31.05 17.18
C VAL A 838 -16.69 -30.25 18.24
N ASP A 839 -17.54 -29.30 17.81
CA ASP A 839 -18.42 -28.60 18.75
C ASP A 839 -19.62 -29.46 19.21
N GLU A 840 -20.25 -29.05 20.32
CA GLU A 840 -21.42 -29.74 20.89
C GLU A 840 -22.65 -29.79 19.97
N GLU A 841 -22.79 -28.86 19.03
CA GLU A 841 -23.91 -28.82 18.09
C GLU A 841 -23.69 -29.89 17.01
N ALA A 842 -22.47 -30.04 16.49
CA ALA A 842 -22.06 -31.06 15.54
C ALA A 842 -22.37 -32.47 16.08
N VAL A 843 -22.18 -32.72 17.37
CA VAL A 843 -22.51 -34.02 17.99
C VAL A 843 -23.99 -34.36 17.83
N LYS A 844 -24.88 -33.39 18.11
CA LYS A 844 -26.33 -33.58 18.01
C LYS A 844 -26.77 -33.82 16.58
N TYR A 845 -26.24 -33.04 15.63
CA TYR A 845 -26.69 -33.06 14.25
C TYR A 845 -26.06 -34.18 13.39
N LEU A 846 -24.78 -34.51 13.64
CA LEU A 846 -24.08 -35.59 12.93
C LEU A 846 -24.32 -36.98 13.52
N GLY A 847 -25.00 -37.07 14.67
CA GLY A 847 -25.31 -38.32 15.35
C GLY A 847 -24.08 -39.00 15.97
N ILE A 848 -23.13 -38.20 16.46
CA ILE A 848 -21.86 -38.68 17.04
C ILE A 848 -22.15 -39.29 18.41
N ASN A 849 -21.71 -40.54 18.63
CA ASN A 849 -21.92 -41.20 19.92
C ASN A 849 -20.79 -40.84 20.90
N VAL A 850 -21.13 -40.04 21.93
CA VAL A 850 -20.20 -39.54 22.94
C VAL A 850 -19.49 -40.67 23.71
N SER A 851 -20.15 -41.81 23.95
CA SER A 851 -19.50 -42.94 24.67
C SER A 851 -18.43 -43.65 23.82
N ASN A 852 -18.59 -43.63 22.49
CA ASN A 852 -17.61 -44.19 21.56
C ASN A 852 -16.37 -43.29 21.37
N ILE A 853 -16.47 -42.00 21.68
CA ILE A 853 -15.35 -41.06 21.67
C ILE A 853 -14.30 -41.49 22.69
N VAL A 854 -14.73 -41.79 23.92
CA VAL A 854 -13.85 -42.26 25.01
C VAL A 854 -13.19 -43.60 24.66
N SER A 855 -13.93 -44.47 23.97
CA SER A 855 -13.42 -45.76 23.48
C SER A 855 -12.56 -45.65 22.21
N GLY A 856 -12.45 -44.45 21.62
CA GLY A 856 -11.65 -44.17 20.42
C GLY A 856 -12.16 -44.81 19.13
N ARG A 857 -13.45 -45.18 19.05
CA ARG A 857 -14.06 -45.86 17.90
C ARG A 857 -14.97 -44.96 17.06
N GLU A 858 -15.06 -43.68 17.41
CA GLU A 858 -15.93 -42.73 16.73
C GLU A 858 -15.15 -41.92 15.69
N PHE A 859 -15.70 -41.84 14.47
CA PHE A 859 -15.08 -41.17 13.33
C PHE A 859 -16.11 -40.30 12.61
N ILE A 860 -15.66 -39.16 12.09
CA ILE A 860 -16.37 -38.42 11.05
C ILE A 860 -15.67 -38.65 9.72
N GLU A 861 -16.45 -38.77 8.65
CA GLU A 861 -15.91 -38.91 7.31
C GLU A 861 -16.14 -37.61 6.55
N ILE A 862 -15.07 -37.02 6.03
CA ILE A 862 -15.20 -35.88 5.13
C ILE A 862 -15.40 -36.44 3.71
N ARG A 863 -16.54 -36.13 3.09
CA ARG A 863 -17.00 -36.71 1.81
C ARG A 863 -15.89 -36.59 0.75
N GLY A 864 -15.44 -37.73 0.25
CA GLY A 864 -14.43 -37.82 -0.81
C GLY A 864 -12.97 -37.68 -0.37
N LEU A 865 -12.70 -37.43 0.92
CA LEU A 865 -11.38 -37.08 1.45
C LEU A 865 -10.78 -38.18 2.34
N PHE A 866 -10.96 -38.07 3.66
CA PHE A 866 -10.39 -38.95 4.68
C PHE A 866 -11.31 -39.03 5.90
N LYS A 867 -11.10 -40.05 6.73
CA LYS A 867 -11.80 -40.23 8.00
C LYS A 867 -11.01 -39.58 9.12
N LEU A 868 -11.68 -38.76 9.93
CA LEU A 868 -11.12 -38.12 11.11
C LEU A 868 -11.66 -38.82 12.37
N LYS A 869 -10.77 -39.26 13.24
CA LYS A 869 -11.12 -39.78 14.55
C LYS A 869 -11.58 -38.66 15.47
N VAL A 870 -12.79 -38.74 16.01
CA VAL A 870 -13.28 -37.75 16.98
C VAL A 870 -12.65 -38.05 18.33
N VAL A 871 -11.80 -37.15 18.84
CA VAL A 871 -11.08 -37.33 20.11
C VAL A 871 -11.63 -36.48 21.25
N GLY A 872 -12.43 -35.46 20.93
CA GLY A 872 -13.06 -34.59 21.93
C GLY A 872 -14.24 -33.79 21.38
N VAL A 873 -15.06 -33.31 22.30
CA VAL A 873 -16.21 -32.42 22.08
C VAL A 873 -16.00 -31.15 22.88
N ILE A 874 -16.12 -29.98 22.26
CA ILE A 874 -15.90 -28.68 22.91
C ILE A 874 -17.18 -27.85 22.97
N ASP A 875 -17.33 -27.01 24.00
CA ASP A 875 -18.37 -25.99 24.02
C ASP A 875 -18.05 -24.92 22.97
N GLY A 876 -18.66 -25.06 21.79
CA GLY A 876 -18.41 -24.15 20.68
C GLY A 876 -18.84 -22.71 20.95
N LYS A 877 -19.87 -22.47 21.78
CA LYS A 877 -20.36 -21.12 22.10
C LYS A 877 -19.38 -20.42 23.01
N LEU A 878 -18.96 -21.09 24.08
CA LEU A 878 -18.01 -20.54 25.03
C LEU A 878 -16.63 -20.35 24.39
N PHE A 879 -16.18 -21.32 23.57
CA PHE A 879 -14.95 -21.23 22.81
C PHE A 879 -14.96 -20.05 21.82
N SER A 880 -16.07 -19.83 21.10
CA SER A 880 -16.19 -18.70 20.15
C SER A 880 -16.30 -17.34 20.84
N SER A 881 -16.87 -17.29 22.05
CA SER A 881 -17.02 -16.05 22.83
C SER A 881 -15.71 -15.58 23.48
N ARG A 882 -14.69 -16.44 23.52
CA ARG A 882 -13.39 -16.14 24.10
C ARG A 882 -12.64 -15.18 23.16
N LEU A 883 -12.32 -14.00 23.68
CA LEU A 883 -11.47 -13.05 22.98
C LEU A 883 -10.00 -13.45 23.11
N ASP A 884 -9.22 -13.25 22.06
CA ASP A 884 -7.77 -13.39 22.08
C ASP A 884 -7.10 -12.11 22.59
N LEU A 885 -5.77 -12.09 22.71
CA LEU A 885 -5.03 -10.93 23.23
C LEU A 885 -5.17 -9.69 22.34
N ASP A 886 -5.47 -9.85 21.06
CA ASP A 886 -5.72 -8.71 20.17
C ASP A 886 -7.16 -8.14 20.24
N GLY A 887 -8.02 -8.76 21.07
CA GLY A 887 -9.45 -8.43 21.20
C GLY A 887 -10.33 -9.04 20.10
N GLY A 888 -9.78 -9.88 19.22
CA GLY A 888 -10.52 -10.64 18.21
C GLY A 888 -11.05 -11.98 18.73
N ASN A 889 -11.89 -12.66 17.95
CA ASN A 889 -12.39 -14.00 18.31
C ASN A 889 -11.31 -15.07 18.10
N PHE A 890 -11.33 -16.08 18.96
CA PHE A 890 -10.38 -17.20 18.92
C PHE A 890 -10.57 -18.15 17.71
N THR A 891 -11.77 -18.18 17.12
CA THR A 891 -12.16 -19.15 16.08
C THR A 891 -12.08 -18.63 14.65
N LEU A 892 -12.46 -17.38 14.42
CA LEU A 892 -12.69 -16.81 13.08
C LEU A 892 -11.94 -15.50 12.90
N ILE A 893 -11.20 -15.41 11.81
CA ILE A 893 -10.65 -14.15 11.32
C ILE A 893 -11.77 -13.41 10.57
N ASP A 894 -12.29 -12.31 11.14
CA ASP A 894 -13.30 -11.46 10.48
C ASP A 894 -12.67 -10.61 9.36
N PHE A 895 -12.58 -11.21 8.18
CA PHE A 895 -12.10 -10.52 7.00
C PHE A 895 -13.10 -9.46 6.47
N LYS A 896 -14.40 -9.54 6.79
CA LYS A 896 -15.44 -8.59 6.34
C LYS A 896 -15.32 -7.23 7.02
N GLY A 897 -15.10 -7.23 8.34
CA GLY A 897 -14.83 -6.01 9.11
C GLY A 897 -13.53 -5.31 8.69
N LEU A 898 -12.52 -6.10 8.31
CA LEU A 898 -11.26 -5.61 7.72
C LEU A 898 -11.53 -4.92 6.36
N VAL A 899 -12.31 -5.56 5.49
CA VAL A 899 -12.71 -5.01 4.18
C VAL A 899 -13.47 -3.68 4.30
N ARG A 900 -14.40 -3.56 5.26
CA ARG A 900 -15.17 -2.32 5.46
C ARG A 900 -14.31 -1.14 5.92
N LYS A 901 -13.40 -1.34 6.89
CA LYS A 901 -12.47 -0.29 7.38
C LYS A 901 -11.40 0.09 6.36
N VAL A 902 -10.99 -0.86 5.52
CA VAL A 902 -9.99 -0.66 4.46
C VAL A 902 -10.58 0.06 3.25
N MET A 903 -11.88 -0.09 2.95
CA MET A 903 -12.54 0.69 1.89
C MET A 903 -12.56 2.21 2.18
N GLU A 904 -12.65 2.63 3.44
CA GLU A 904 -12.58 4.05 3.81
C GLU A 904 -11.17 4.66 3.65
N ARG A 905 -10.12 3.85 3.77
CA ARG A 905 -8.72 4.25 3.54
C ARG A 905 -8.15 3.44 2.40
N ARG A 906 -8.26 3.93 1.15
CA ARG A 906 -7.73 3.43 -0.16
C ARG A 906 -6.50 2.48 -0.14
N VAL A 907 -6.51 1.37 0.60
CA VAL A 907 -5.42 0.40 0.71
C VAL A 907 -5.93 -0.89 0.11
N ARG A 908 -5.34 -1.28 -1.02
CA ARG A 908 -5.73 -2.44 -1.84
C ARG A 908 -5.28 -3.75 -1.19
N LEU A 909 -6.00 -4.20 -0.16
CA LEU A 909 -5.63 -5.39 0.66
C LEU A 909 -6.25 -6.72 0.20
N PHE A 910 -7.00 -6.72 -0.89
CA PHE A 910 -7.76 -7.88 -1.38
C PHE A 910 -6.95 -9.05 -1.97
N ARG A 911 -5.66 -9.21 -1.67
CA ARG A 911 -4.81 -10.24 -2.32
C ARG A 911 -4.72 -11.60 -1.60
N TYR A 912 -5.27 -11.74 -0.39
CA TYR A 912 -5.09 -12.96 0.43
C TYR A 912 -6.35 -13.43 1.16
N LEU A 913 -7.53 -12.96 0.76
CA LEU A 913 -8.78 -13.27 1.45
C LEU A 913 -9.59 -14.29 0.65
N PRO A 914 -9.78 -15.52 1.14
CA PRO A 914 -10.76 -16.44 0.58
C PRO A 914 -12.15 -15.78 0.61
N THR A 915 -12.84 -15.78 -0.53
CA THR A 915 -14.18 -15.18 -0.71
C THR A 915 -15.28 -15.91 0.07
N SER A 916 -14.97 -17.07 0.67
CA SER A 916 -15.84 -17.77 1.61
C SER A 916 -15.65 -17.22 3.03
N ILE A 917 -16.14 -16.00 3.29
CA ILE A 917 -16.18 -15.43 4.65
C ILE A 917 -17.42 -15.99 5.35
N VAL A 918 -17.18 -16.78 6.39
CA VAL A 918 -18.15 -17.68 7.02
C VAL A 918 -18.72 -17.08 8.30
N TYR A 919 -20.04 -17.13 8.42
CA TYR A 919 -20.74 -17.11 9.70
C TYR A 919 -20.93 -18.55 10.18
N ARG A 920 -20.70 -18.81 11.48
CA ARG A 920 -21.23 -20.01 12.12
C ARG A 920 -22.75 -19.94 12.01
N ASP A 921 -23.35 -20.83 11.23
CA ASP A 921 -24.80 -20.90 11.12
C ASP A 921 -25.23 -22.37 11.20
N ALA A 922 -25.75 -22.73 12.38
CA ALA A 922 -26.26 -24.05 12.67
C ALA A 922 -27.45 -24.42 11.77
N ASN A 923 -28.19 -23.42 11.26
CA ASN A 923 -29.31 -23.66 10.34
C ASN A 923 -28.83 -24.10 8.95
N TYR A 924 -27.60 -23.77 8.57
CA TYR A 924 -26.97 -24.21 7.32
C TYR A 924 -25.95 -25.35 7.53
N GLY A 925 -25.86 -25.88 8.75
CA GLY A 925 -25.00 -27.03 9.07
C GLY A 925 -23.50 -26.74 9.12
N TYR A 926 -23.08 -25.49 9.36
CA TYR A 926 -21.67 -25.17 9.54
C TYR A 926 -21.23 -25.28 11.01
N PHE A 927 -20.27 -26.17 11.27
CA PHE A 927 -19.74 -26.43 12.61
C PHE A 927 -18.27 -26.07 12.74
N LEU A 928 -17.84 -25.81 13.97
CA LEU A 928 -16.43 -25.67 14.30
C LEU A 928 -15.78 -27.07 14.33
N ILE A 929 -14.84 -27.29 13.40
CA ILE A 929 -13.95 -28.46 13.45
C ILE A 929 -12.52 -27.99 13.70
N ILE A 930 -11.96 -28.48 14.79
CA ILE A 930 -10.56 -28.29 15.13
C ILE A 930 -9.82 -29.57 14.75
N VAL A 931 -8.70 -29.43 14.05
CA VAL A 931 -7.81 -30.54 13.67
C VAL A 931 -6.40 -30.28 14.20
N PRO A 932 -5.52 -31.30 14.28
CA PRO A 932 -4.12 -31.10 14.57
C PRO A 932 -3.51 -30.08 13.59
N ALA A 933 -2.74 -29.12 14.12
CA ALA A 933 -2.09 -28.08 13.31
C ALA A 933 -1.24 -28.66 12.16
N ARG A 934 -0.63 -29.85 12.35
CA ARG A 934 0.11 -30.56 11.31
C ARG A 934 -0.78 -30.95 10.12
N LEU A 935 -1.91 -31.59 10.38
CA LEU A 935 -2.87 -31.95 9.33
C LEU A 935 -3.38 -30.70 8.59
N ALA A 936 -3.70 -29.63 9.31
CA ALA A 936 -4.15 -28.39 8.67
C ALA A 936 -3.09 -27.80 7.71
N LYS A 937 -1.79 -27.88 8.05
CA LYS A 937 -0.71 -27.43 7.16
C LYS A 937 -0.60 -28.29 5.91
N ASP A 938 -0.64 -29.61 6.08
CA ASP A 938 -0.50 -30.57 4.98
C ASP A 938 -1.68 -30.51 3.99
N LEU A 939 -2.85 -30.03 4.44
CA LEU A 939 -3.99 -29.73 3.58
C LEU A 939 -3.86 -28.39 2.81
N GLY A 940 -2.79 -27.63 3.02
CA GLY A 940 -2.58 -26.31 2.41
C GLY A 940 -2.97 -25.13 3.31
N GLY A 941 -3.21 -25.36 4.61
CA GLY A 941 -3.47 -24.30 5.58
C GLY A 941 -2.21 -23.52 5.96
N SER A 942 -2.37 -22.24 6.28
CA SER A 942 -1.26 -21.37 6.67
C SER A 942 -1.35 -20.92 8.12
N VAL A 943 -0.20 -20.60 8.74
CA VAL A 943 -0.15 -20.06 10.11
C VAL A 943 -0.61 -18.60 10.08
N TYR A 944 -1.60 -18.21 10.90
CA TYR A 944 -2.07 -16.80 10.94
C TYR A 944 -1.77 -16.10 12.26
N SER A 945 -1.54 -16.88 13.32
CA SER A 945 -1.13 -16.35 14.62
C SER A 945 -0.27 -17.36 15.36
N VAL A 946 0.63 -16.85 16.19
CA VAL A 946 1.49 -17.62 17.08
C VAL A 946 1.24 -17.17 18.51
N ALA A 947 0.83 -18.10 19.37
CA ALA A 947 0.62 -17.85 20.78
C ALA A 947 1.77 -18.45 21.59
N ILE A 948 2.27 -17.71 22.58
CA ILE A 948 3.44 -18.08 23.36
C ILE A 948 3.14 -17.96 24.84
N ARG A 949 3.52 -18.98 25.62
CA ARG A 949 3.52 -18.92 27.08
C ARG A 949 4.94 -18.99 27.60
N ILE A 950 5.24 -18.13 28.57
CA ILE A 950 6.53 -18.08 29.25
C ILE A 950 6.34 -18.56 30.68
N ARG A 951 7.21 -19.47 31.14
CA ARG A 951 7.26 -19.91 32.52
C ARG A 951 8.43 -19.22 33.22
N ALA A 952 8.12 -18.39 34.21
CA ALA A 952 9.11 -17.78 35.08
C ALA A 952 9.23 -18.57 36.40
N PRO A 953 10.43 -18.63 37.02
CA PRO A 953 10.64 -19.33 38.30
C PRO A 953 9.81 -18.74 39.45
N ASP A 954 9.54 -17.43 39.42
CA ASP A 954 8.74 -16.71 40.42
C ASP A 954 7.48 -16.09 39.78
N ARG A 955 6.31 -16.31 40.41
CA ARG A 955 5.01 -15.74 40.00
C ARG A 955 5.02 -14.22 39.97
N SER A 956 5.82 -13.57 40.81
CA SER A 956 5.92 -12.10 40.85
C SER A 956 6.63 -11.50 39.63
N GLN A 957 7.44 -12.31 38.91
CA GLN A 957 8.28 -11.88 37.79
C GLN A 957 7.73 -12.26 36.41
N ILE A 958 6.59 -12.96 36.34
CA ILE A 958 5.98 -13.44 35.09
C ILE A 958 5.77 -12.28 34.11
N TYR A 959 5.12 -11.19 34.54
CA TYR A 959 4.82 -10.06 33.67
C TYR A 959 6.07 -9.29 33.20
N ARG A 960 7.11 -9.22 34.05
CA ARG A 960 8.40 -8.62 33.66
C ARG A 960 9.12 -9.46 32.60
N SER A 961 9.08 -10.78 32.75
CA SER A 961 9.64 -11.72 31.78
C SER A 961 8.89 -11.62 30.44
N ILE A 962 7.55 -11.52 30.48
CA ILE A 962 6.71 -11.31 29.30
C ILE A 962 7.01 -9.96 28.62
N ASP A 963 7.18 -8.86 29.37
CA ASP A 963 7.55 -7.53 28.81
C ASP A 963 8.91 -7.62 28.09
N HIS A 964 9.89 -8.26 28.74
CA HIS A 964 11.23 -8.42 28.17
C HIS A 964 11.23 -9.23 26.88
N VAL A 965 10.52 -10.36 26.85
CA VAL A 965 10.39 -11.18 25.64
C VAL A 965 9.59 -10.47 24.56
N ALA A 966 8.50 -9.77 24.90
CA ALA A 966 7.71 -8.99 23.94
C ALA A 966 8.54 -7.88 23.27
N ARG A 967 9.38 -7.16 24.04
CA ARG A 967 10.31 -6.15 23.51
C ARG A 967 11.38 -6.78 22.62
N THR A 968 11.97 -7.90 23.04
CA THR A 968 13.02 -8.59 22.27
C THR A 968 12.46 -9.12 20.94
N LEU A 969 11.25 -9.69 20.98
CA LEU A 969 10.53 -10.09 19.76
C LEU A 969 10.16 -8.88 18.91
N ALA A 970 9.77 -7.74 19.50
CA ALA A 970 9.46 -6.53 18.73
C ALA A 970 10.69 -5.84 18.11
N LEU A 971 11.88 -6.10 18.65
CA LEU A 971 13.16 -5.65 18.09
C LEU A 971 13.67 -6.60 17.00
N SER A 972 13.51 -7.92 17.20
CA SER A 972 13.97 -8.95 16.25
C SER A 972 13.00 -9.18 15.10
N LEU A 973 11.70 -9.07 15.35
CA LEU A 973 10.67 -9.14 14.32
C LEU A 973 10.42 -7.74 13.77
N ASN A 974 10.35 -7.65 12.45
CA ASN A 974 10.14 -6.41 11.76
C ASN A 974 8.76 -5.77 12.09
N LYS A 975 8.59 -4.47 11.76
CA LYS A 975 7.35 -3.69 12.02
C LYS A 975 6.06 -4.34 11.51
N THR A 976 6.15 -5.29 10.57
CA THR A 976 5.03 -6.04 9.97
C THR A 976 4.15 -6.75 10.99
N TYR A 977 4.76 -7.36 12.01
CA TYR A 977 4.05 -8.18 12.98
C TYR A 977 3.64 -7.35 14.20
N LEU A 978 2.41 -7.60 14.68
CA LEU A 978 1.92 -7.07 15.94
C LEU A 978 2.17 -8.09 17.04
N ILE A 979 2.81 -7.62 18.09
CA ILE A 979 3.07 -8.41 19.28
C ILE A 979 2.18 -7.85 20.39
N TYR A 980 1.34 -8.73 20.92
CA TYR A 980 0.45 -8.46 22.04
C TYR A 980 0.97 -9.24 23.24
N SER A 981 1.07 -8.60 24.40
CA SER A 981 1.49 -9.25 25.62
C SER A 981 0.57 -8.88 26.77
N THR A 982 0.34 -9.83 27.66
CA THR A 982 -0.33 -9.55 28.93
C THR A 982 0.59 -8.81 29.89
N GLN A 983 0.09 -7.75 30.53
CA GLN A 983 0.80 -6.95 31.53
C GLN A 983 -0.15 -6.57 32.67
N LEU A 984 0.41 -6.22 33.82
CA LEU A 984 -0.34 -5.56 34.90
C LEU A 984 -0.28 -4.05 34.69
N THR A 985 -1.44 -3.39 34.73
CA THR A 985 -1.53 -1.93 34.82
C THR A 985 -0.98 -1.43 36.17
N GLU A 986 -0.75 -0.13 36.29
CA GLU A 986 -0.38 0.52 37.57
C GLU A 986 -1.39 0.22 38.70
N LYS A 987 -2.67 -0.01 38.35
CA LYS A 987 -3.73 -0.43 39.28
C LYS A 987 -3.78 -1.93 39.54
N LYS A 988 -2.77 -2.70 39.14
CA LYS A 988 -2.68 -4.18 39.24
C LYS A 988 -3.81 -4.93 38.51
N ILE A 989 -4.42 -4.32 37.50
CA ILE A 989 -5.41 -4.98 36.63
C ILE A 989 -4.67 -5.56 35.43
N ALA A 990 -4.90 -6.82 35.09
CA ALA A 990 -4.32 -7.44 33.90
C ALA A 990 -4.94 -6.82 32.63
N SER A 991 -4.08 -6.39 31.71
CA SER A 991 -4.42 -5.72 30.45
C SER A 991 -3.49 -6.19 29.35
N VAL A 992 -3.88 -5.98 28.09
CA VAL A 992 -3.03 -6.31 26.96
C VAL A 992 -2.33 -5.07 26.42
N TYR A 993 -1.01 -5.18 26.24
CA TYR A 993 -0.19 -4.16 25.60
C TYR A 993 0.23 -4.62 24.21
N ARG A 994 0.16 -3.70 23.25
CA ARG A 994 0.69 -3.87 21.91
C ARG A 994 2.06 -3.22 21.81
N TYR A 995 3.05 -3.98 21.34
CA TYR A 995 4.43 -3.55 21.15
C TYR A 995 4.63 -3.17 19.69
N ILE A 996 5.15 -1.96 19.46
CA ILE A 996 5.38 -1.42 18.12
C ILE A 996 6.79 -0.88 18.07
N LEU A 997 7.58 -1.38 17.12
CA LEU A 997 8.88 -0.81 16.81
C LEU A 997 8.67 0.58 16.16
N SER A 998 9.21 1.62 16.79
CA SER A 998 9.11 3.00 16.33
C SER A 998 10.46 3.70 16.44
N THR A 999 10.69 4.69 15.58
CA THR A 999 11.77 5.64 15.80
C THR A 999 11.39 6.50 17.01
N ILE A 1000 12.24 6.52 18.03
CA ILE A 1000 12.08 7.35 19.21
C ILE A 1000 13.21 8.38 19.17
N TYR A 1001 12.87 9.65 19.35
CA TYR A 1001 13.86 10.70 19.54
C TYR A 1001 14.28 10.70 21.01
N VAL A 1002 15.49 10.25 21.28
CA VAL A 1002 16.11 10.30 22.61
C VAL A 1002 16.91 11.60 22.66
N PHE A 1003 16.46 12.54 23.49
CA PHE A 1003 17.21 13.75 23.79
C PHE A 1003 18.27 13.41 24.84
N GLU A 1004 19.41 12.90 24.41
CA GLU A 1004 20.53 12.69 25.32
C GLU A 1004 21.05 14.05 25.79
N ARG A 1005 21.32 14.19 27.10
CA ARG A 1005 22.01 15.34 27.70
C ARG A 1005 21.25 16.68 27.67
N TRP A 1006 19.92 16.71 27.50
CA TRP A 1006 19.12 17.95 27.58
C TRP A 1006 19.29 18.70 28.91
N GLU A 1007 19.53 17.96 29.98
CA GLU A 1007 19.87 18.46 31.31
C GLU A 1007 21.09 19.39 31.31
N GLN A 1008 22.05 19.18 30.41
CA GLN A 1008 23.27 20.00 30.27
C GLN A 1008 22.99 21.32 29.54
N LEU A 1009 21.88 21.42 28.78
CA LEU A 1009 21.50 22.61 28.02
C LEU A 1009 20.65 23.60 28.83
N LEU A 1010 19.98 23.13 29.88
CA LEU A 1010 19.07 23.96 30.66
C LEU A 1010 19.80 25.15 31.30
N VAL A 1011 20.99 24.91 31.85
CA VAL A 1011 21.79 25.95 32.52
C VAL A 1011 22.30 27.03 31.54
N PRO A 1012 22.96 26.71 30.40
CA PRO A 1012 23.38 27.73 29.42
C PRO A 1012 22.23 28.56 28.84
N ILE A 1013 21.09 27.93 28.54
CA ILE A 1013 19.90 28.64 28.04
C ILE A 1013 19.41 29.63 29.09
N MET A 1014 19.29 29.18 30.35
CA MET A 1014 18.86 30.04 31.46
C MET A 1014 19.80 31.22 31.66
N ILE A 1015 21.11 31.00 31.64
CA ILE A 1015 22.12 32.06 31.72
C ILE A 1015 21.94 33.04 30.55
N GLY A 1016 21.75 32.51 29.33
CA GLY A 1016 21.53 33.33 28.14
C GLY A 1016 20.30 34.21 28.21
N VAL A 1017 19.16 33.63 28.62
CA VAL A 1017 17.90 34.36 28.84
C VAL A 1017 18.09 35.46 29.88
N LEU A 1018 18.77 35.16 30.99
CA LEU A 1018 19.04 36.14 32.05
C LEU A 1018 19.96 37.27 31.59
N ILE A 1019 20.99 36.99 30.79
CA ILE A 1019 21.88 38.00 30.21
C ILE A 1019 21.10 38.95 29.30
N ILE A 1020 20.29 38.40 28.40
CA ILE A 1020 19.46 39.21 27.48
C ILE A 1020 18.45 40.03 28.27
N PHE A 1021 17.77 39.40 29.23
CA PHE A 1021 16.79 40.03 30.10
C PHE A 1021 17.40 41.21 30.85
N ASN A 1022 18.53 40.99 31.54
CA ASN A 1022 19.20 42.03 32.32
C ASN A 1022 19.70 43.18 31.41
N SER A 1023 20.27 42.83 30.26
CA SER A 1023 20.74 43.82 29.29
C SER A 1023 19.59 44.66 28.71
N MET A 1024 18.46 44.04 28.35
CA MET A 1024 17.31 44.76 27.82
C MET A 1024 16.64 45.63 28.89
N LEU A 1025 16.57 45.14 30.13
CA LEU A 1025 16.04 45.89 31.27
C LEU A 1025 16.89 47.14 31.56
N SER A 1026 18.21 47.00 31.62
CA SER A 1026 19.14 48.13 31.79
C SER A 1026 19.01 49.14 30.64
N ASN A 1027 18.82 48.68 29.39
CA ASN A 1027 18.66 49.56 28.23
C ASN A 1027 17.40 50.43 28.35
N ILE A 1028 16.32 49.89 28.90
CA ILE A 1028 15.07 50.62 29.15
C ILE A 1028 15.27 51.71 30.21
N TYR A 1029 15.95 51.39 31.32
CA TYR A 1029 16.17 52.34 32.41
C TYR A 1029 17.01 53.54 31.97
N GLU A 1030 18.10 53.28 31.24
CA GLU A 1030 18.94 54.34 30.67
C GLU A 1030 18.20 55.20 29.64
N ARG A 1031 17.25 54.60 28.92
CA ARG A 1031 16.47 55.26 27.85
C ARG A 1031 15.10 55.74 28.32
N SER A 1032 14.85 55.77 29.63
CA SER A 1032 13.61 56.27 30.22
C SER A 1032 13.26 57.69 29.77
N LYS A 1033 14.27 58.58 29.66
CA LYS A 1033 14.09 59.94 29.11
C LYS A 1033 13.69 59.93 27.63
N GLU A 1034 14.29 59.06 26.81
CA GLU A 1034 13.93 58.93 25.39
C GLU A 1034 12.52 58.36 25.21
N ILE A 1035 12.15 57.37 26.03
CA ILE A 1035 10.80 56.79 26.08
C ILE A 1035 9.78 57.88 26.45
N GLY A 1036 10.12 58.75 27.41
CA GLY A 1036 9.33 59.93 27.75
C GLY A 1036 9.18 60.91 26.59
N ILE A 1037 10.24 61.17 25.82
CA ILE A 1037 10.19 62.00 24.60
C ILE A 1037 9.26 61.38 23.56
N TYR A 1038 9.38 60.06 23.30
CA TYR A 1038 8.49 59.36 22.36
C TYR A 1038 7.03 59.40 22.82
N SER A 1039 6.78 59.26 24.11
CA SER A 1039 5.45 59.39 24.71
C SER A 1039 4.90 60.82 24.57
N ALA A 1040 5.74 61.85 24.75
CA ALA A 1040 5.36 63.25 24.58
C ALA A 1040 5.09 63.61 23.11
N LEU A 1041 5.77 62.94 22.17
CA LEU A 1041 5.51 63.04 20.73
C LEU A 1041 4.27 62.23 20.28
N GLY A 1042 3.53 61.61 21.21
CA GLY A 1042 2.28 60.91 20.93
C GLY A 1042 2.45 59.49 20.36
N LEU A 1043 3.61 58.86 20.49
CA LEU A 1043 3.78 57.46 20.08
C LEU A 1043 3.01 56.53 21.03
N SER A 1044 2.23 55.61 20.45
CA SER A 1044 1.49 54.62 21.24
C SER A 1044 2.45 53.68 22.00
N PRO A 1045 2.04 53.15 23.17
CA PRO A 1045 2.82 52.17 23.92
C PRO A 1045 3.28 50.96 23.10
N TYR A 1046 2.44 50.49 22.18
CA TYR A 1046 2.76 49.39 21.28
C TYR A 1046 3.84 49.75 20.26
N HIS A 1047 3.88 51.00 19.78
CA HIS A 1047 4.90 51.46 18.85
C HIS A 1047 6.26 51.55 19.54
N VAL A 1048 6.31 52.09 20.76
CA VAL A 1048 7.56 52.20 21.53
C VAL A 1048 8.08 50.83 21.95
N SER A 1049 7.23 49.94 22.48
CA SER A 1049 7.60 48.54 22.74
C SER A 1049 8.04 47.83 21.45
N GLY A 1050 7.37 48.10 20.32
CA GLY A 1050 7.74 47.56 19.01
C GLY A 1050 9.18 47.88 18.58
N MET A 1051 9.72 49.05 18.94
CA MET A 1051 11.12 49.41 18.63
C MET A 1051 12.11 48.50 19.36
N PHE A 1052 11.86 48.20 20.63
CA PHE A 1052 12.70 47.30 21.43
C PHE A 1052 12.53 45.82 21.03
N LEU A 1053 11.32 45.42 20.61
CA LEU A 1053 11.08 44.07 20.08
C LEU A 1053 11.87 43.86 18.78
N ILE A 1054 11.86 44.86 17.88
CA ILE A 1054 12.64 44.79 16.65
C ILE A 1054 14.14 44.77 16.95
N GLU A 1055 14.63 45.56 17.93
CA GLU A 1055 16.02 45.49 18.38
C GLU A 1055 16.42 44.05 18.78
N ALA A 1056 15.57 43.37 19.55
CA ALA A 1056 15.77 41.97 19.93
C ALA A 1056 15.73 40.98 18.76
N ILE A 1057 14.81 41.16 17.80
CA ILE A 1057 14.70 40.32 16.59
C ILE A 1057 15.94 40.48 15.70
N ILE A 1058 16.43 41.71 15.53
CA ILE A 1058 17.63 41.97 14.72
C ILE A 1058 18.84 41.29 15.37
N LEU A 1059 18.98 41.42 16.69
CA LEU A 1059 20.04 40.78 17.46
C LEU A 1059 19.96 39.25 17.36
N SER A 1060 18.78 38.64 17.46
CA SER A 1060 18.63 37.19 17.38
C SER A 1060 18.95 36.65 16.00
N VAL A 1061 18.38 37.22 14.93
CA VAL A 1061 18.60 36.74 13.54
C VAL A 1061 20.08 36.82 13.14
N ILE A 1062 20.76 37.94 13.45
CA ILE A 1062 22.19 38.09 13.14
C ILE A 1062 23.04 37.14 13.98
N SER A 1063 22.75 37.01 15.28
CA SER A 1063 23.50 36.10 16.15
C SER A 1063 23.29 34.64 15.77
N SER A 1064 22.11 34.26 15.26
CA SER A 1064 21.81 32.90 14.81
C SER A 1064 22.66 32.46 13.63
N VAL A 1065 22.77 33.29 12.58
CA VAL A 1065 23.60 32.93 11.42
C VAL A 1065 25.10 32.94 11.78
N LEU A 1066 25.56 33.93 12.55
CA LEU A 1066 26.96 34.00 12.96
C LEU A 1066 27.33 32.87 13.94
N GLY A 1067 26.49 32.62 14.96
CA GLY A 1067 26.64 31.52 15.91
C GLY A 1067 26.59 30.15 15.25
N TYR A 1068 25.81 30.03 14.17
CA TYR A 1068 25.80 28.84 13.34
C TYR A 1068 27.12 28.63 12.60
N ILE A 1069 27.60 29.65 11.88
CA ILE A 1069 28.87 29.61 11.15
C ILE A 1069 30.03 29.32 12.10
N THR A 1070 30.10 29.99 13.24
CA THR A 1070 31.17 29.78 14.24
C THR A 1070 31.05 28.42 14.92
N GLY A 1071 29.84 27.94 15.21
CA GLY A 1071 29.60 26.62 15.77
C GLY A 1071 30.10 25.51 14.84
N ILE A 1072 29.78 25.59 13.55
CA ILE A 1072 30.29 24.63 12.56
C ILE A 1072 31.79 24.75 12.38
N ALA A 1073 32.33 25.96 12.26
CA ALA A 1073 33.76 26.16 12.12
C ALA A 1073 34.53 25.56 13.31
N THR A 1074 34.05 25.80 14.53
CA THR A 1074 34.66 25.27 15.76
C THR A 1074 34.61 23.75 15.78
N ALA A 1075 33.45 23.16 15.50
CA ALA A 1075 33.34 21.72 15.43
C ALA A 1075 34.27 21.13 14.35
N LYS A 1076 34.43 21.82 13.20
CA LYS A 1076 35.25 21.32 12.08
C LYS A 1076 36.72 21.32 12.44
N ILE A 1077 37.17 22.37 13.14
CA ILE A 1077 38.52 22.47 13.70
C ILE A 1077 38.74 21.35 14.74
N VAL A 1078 37.80 21.16 15.68
CA VAL A 1078 37.91 20.11 16.71
C VAL A 1078 38.02 18.72 16.09
N ASN A 1079 37.20 18.41 15.08
CA ASN A 1079 37.23 17.13 14.37
C ASN A 1079 38.47 16.97 13.48
N LEU A 1080 38.96 18.04 12.82
CA LEU A 1080 40.13 17.98 11.93
C LEU A 1080 41.43 17.74 12.70
N PHE A 1081 41.56 18.34 13.88
CA PHE A 1081 42.75 18.23 14.74
C PHE A 1081 42.62 17.14 15.83
N ASP A 1082 41.52 16.38 15.83
CA ASP A 1082 41.19 15.34 16.83
C ASP A 1082 41.42 15.82 18.29
N LEU A 1083 41.01 17.07 18.58
CA LEU A 1083 41.30 17.72 19.87
C LEU A 1083 40.56 17.07 21.06
N LEU A 1084 39.55 16.24 20.78
CA LEU A 1084 38.74 15.52 21.77
C LEU A 1084 38.59 14.04 21.36
N PRO A 1085 39.57 13.18 21.69
CA PRO A 1085 39.54 11.77 21.31
C PRO A 1085 38.28 11.08 21.82
N GLY A 1086 37.48 10.52 20.91
CA GLY A 1086 36.24 9.81 21.23
C GLY A 1086 34.97 10.68 21.26
N ILE A 1087 35.08 12.00 21.14
CA ILE A 1087 33.93 12.91 20.99
C ILE A 1087 33.96 13.53 19.58
N TYR A 1088 33.24 12.90 18.66
CA TYR A 1088 33.01 13.47 17.34
C TYR A 1088 31.82 14.42 17.40
N LEU A 1089 32.07 15.71 17.16
CA LEU A 1089 30.99 16.69 17.07
C LEU A 1089 30.21 16.42 15.79
N ASN A 1090 29.02 15.84 15.93
CA ASN A 1090 28.17 15.46 14.82
C ASN A 1090 27.35 16.66 14.32
N TYR A 1091 27.46 16.98 13.04
CA TYR A 1091 26.65 17.99 12.37
C TYR A 1091 25.32 17.38 11.95
N THR A 1092 24.53 16.86 12.88
CA THR A 1092 23.21 16.36 12.53
C THR A 1092 22.38 17.54 12.04
N VAL A 1093 21.94 17.47 10.80
CA VAL A 1093 21.58 18.68 10.05
C VAL A 1093 20.28 19.32 10.58
N GLY A 1094 19.45 18.59 11.34
CA GLY A 1094 18.31 19.16 12.09
C GLY A 1094 18.67 19.97 13.35
N VAL A 1095 19.83 19.71 13.99
CA VAL A 1095 20.26 20.40 15.23
C VAL A 1095 20.36 21.92 15.05
N PRO A 1096 20.95 22.45 13.97
CA PRO A 1096 20.95 23.88 13.65
C PRO A 1096 19.58 24.55 13.61
N ILE A 1097 18.56 23.83 13.11
CA ILE A 1097 17.19 24.36 13.00
C ILE A 1097 16.62 24.54 14.40
N TYR A 1098 16.66 23.47 15.21
CA TYR A 1098 16.11 23.49 16.56
C TYR A 1098 16.87 24.45 17.48
N SER A 1099 18.20 24.46 17.42
CA SER A 1099 19.03 25.37 18.23
C SER A 1099 18.79 26.83 17.87
N THR A 1100 18.68 27.15 16.58
CA THR A 1100 18.37 28.50 16.11
C THR A 1100 16.97 28.95 16.53
N LEU A 1101 15.95 28.10 16.33
CA LEU A 1101 14.58 28.42 16.74
C LEU A 1101 14.47 28.57 18.27
N LEU A 1102 15.13 27.70 19.03
CA LEU A 1102 15.16 27.77 20.48
C LEU A 1102 15.86 29.05 20.96
N ALA A 1103 16.97 29.45 20.33
CA ALA A 1103 17.66 30.69 20.66
C ALA A 1103 16.83 31.94 20.35
N ILE A 1104 16.14 31.96 19.20
CA ILE A 1104 15.20 33.03 18.85
C ILE A 1104 14.06 33.08 19.87
N ALA A 1105 13.46 31.93 20.22
CA ALA A 1105 12.40 31.83 21.22
C ALA A 1105 12.87 32.31 22.61
N ALA A 1106 14.06 31.87 23.05
CA ALA A 1106 14.68 32.30 24.31
C ALA A 1106 14.91 33.81 24.34
N THR A 1107 15.37 34.39 23.23
CA THR A 1107 15.57 35.85 23.10
C THR A 1107 14.24 36.59 23.19
N LEU A 1108 13.19 36.10 22.51
CA LEU A 1108 11.86 36.70 22.58
C LEU A 1108 11.26 36.62 24.00
N LEU A 1109 11.40 35.47 24.66
CA LEU A 1109 10.96 35.26 26.05
C LEU A 1109 11.67 36.22 27.02
N ALA A 1110 12.99 36.39 26.87
CA ALA A 1110 13.78 37.32 27.69
C ALA A 1110 13.29 38.77 27.58
N VAL A 1111 12.69 39.15 26.45
CA VAL A 1111 12.30 40.53 26.14
C VAL A 1111 10.83 40.80 26.46
N CYS A 1112 10.00 39.77 26.68
CA CYS A 1112 8.58 39.92 27.03
C CYS A 1112 8.31 40.84 28.24
N TYR A 1113 8.98 40.62 29.37
CA TYR A 1113 8.80 41.46 30.57
C TYR A 1113 9.35 42.89 30.38
N PRO A 1114 10.58 43.10 29.86
CA PRO A 1114 11.06 44.41 29.44
C PRO A 1114 10.05 45.18 28.56
N LEU A 1115 9.47 44.53 27.55
CA LEU A 1115 8.49 45.14 26.64
C LEU A 1115 7.19 45.54 27.34
N TRP A 1116 6.67 44.66 28.21
CA TRP A 1116 5.50 44.94 29.02
C TRP A 1116 5.73 46.17 29.91
N LYS A 1117 6.93 46.27 30.50
CA LYS A 1117 7.32 47.41 31.33
C LYS A 1117 7.40 48.71 30.53
N VAL A 1118 8.01 48.70 29.33
CA VAL A 1118 8.03 49.86 28.42
C VAL A 1118 6.61 50.31 28.08
N SER A 1119 5.70 49.37 27.81
CA SER A 1119 4.31 49.71 27.44
C SER A 1119 3.57 50.45 28.57
N ARG A 1120 3.97 50.27 29.83
CA ARG A 1120 3.41 50.99 30.99
C ARG A 1120 4.08 52.34 31.26
N MET A 1121 5.25 52.60 30.69
CA MET A 1121 5.95 53.89 30.86
C MET A 1121 5.47 54.95 29.85
N VAL A 1122 4.73 54.57 28.81
CA VAL A 1122 4.37 55.41 27.65
C VAL A 1122 2.92 55.93 27.75
N THR A 1123 2.35 56.04 28.96
CA THR A 1123 0.97 56.50 29.16
C THR A 1123 0.91 57.80 29.97
N PRO A 1124 0.38 58.90 29.40
CA PRO A 1124 0.15 60.15 30.14
C PRO A 1124 -1.00 60.07 31.16
N SER A 1125 -1.96 59.16 30.97
CA SER A 1125 -3.14 58.96 31.84
C SER A 1125 -3.25 57.51 32.32
N PHE A 1126 -3.69 57.30 33.57
CA PHE A 1126 -3.96 55.97 34.13
C PHE A 1126 -5.06 55.22 33.36
N GLU A 1127 -5.91 55.92 32.62
CA GLU A 1127 -6.95 55.34 31.76
C GLU A 1127 -6.53 55.27 30.29
N ARG A 1128 -6.74 54.10 29.67
CA ARG A 1128 -6.32 53.80 28.27
C ARG A 1128 -7.14 54.51 27.18
N LYS A 1129 -8.36 54.97 27.49
CA LYS A 1129 -9.27 55.70 26.58
C LYS A 1129 -10.18 56.59 27.44
N TRP A 1130 -10.29 57.87 27.10
CA TRP A 1130 -11.26 58.77 27.72
C TRP A 1130 -12.69 58.25 27.48
N LYS A 1131 -13.52 58.30 28.51
CA LYS A 1131 -14.95 58.00 28.45
C LYS A 1131 -15.70 59.16 29.11
N PRO A 1132 -16.90 59.51 28.64
CA PRO A 1132 -17.73 60.49 29.34
C PRO A 1132 -18.03 59.99 30.76
N ASP A 1133 -17.86 60.86 31.76
CA ASP A 1133 -18.13 60.54 33.16
C ASP A 1133 -19.62 60.50 33.49
N THR A 1134 -20.46 60.98 32.57
CA THR A 1134 -21.92 61.07 32.68
C THR A 1134 -22.63 60.02 31.82
N LYS A 1135 -23.87 59.68 32.17
CA LYS A 1135 -24.76 58.84 31.35
C LYS A 1135 -25.89 59.71 30.78
N PRO A 1136 -26.45 59.39 29.59
CA PRO A 1136 -27.60 60.11 29.04
C PRO A 1136 -28.82 60.00 29.96
N VAL A 1137 -29.60 61.08 30.07
CA VAL A 1137 -30.87 61.14 30.80
C VAL A 1137 -31.96 61.50 29.80
N GLY A 1138 -32.77 60.52 29.39
CA GLY A 1138 -33.69 60.69 28.26
C GLY A 1138 -32.93 60.86 26.94
N ASP A 1139 -33.29 61.87 26.16
CA ASP A 1139 -32.65 62.20 24.87
C ASP A 1139 -31.49 63.20 25.00
N GLU A 1140 -31.16 63.64 26.22
CA GLU A 1140 -30.10 64.61 26.48
C GLU A 1140 -28.88 63.95 27.16
N TRP A 1141 -27.68 64.18 26.62
CA TRP A 1141 -26.43 63.73 27.22
C TRP A 1141 -25.46 64.88 27.42
N VAL A 1142 -25.41 65.39 28.65
CA VAL A 1142 -24.45 66.43 29.03
C VAL A 1142 -23.09 65.77 29.25
N ILE A 1143 -22.14 66.04 28.36
CA ILE A 1143 -20.77 65.50 28.40
C ILE A 1143 -19.81 66.61 28.82
N THR A 1144 -19.19 66.45 29.99
CA THR A 1144 -18.11 67.34 30.43
C THR A 1144 -16.84 67.04 29.64
N LEU A 1145 -16.36 67.99 28.87
CA LEU A 1145 -15.11 67.84 28.11
C LEU A 1145 -13.89 67.84 29.06
N PRO A 1146 -12.83 67.07 28.77
CA PRO A 1146 -11.65 66.96 29.64
C PRO A 1146 -10.71 68.18 29.55
N PHE A 1147 -11.19 69.29 28.99
CA PHE A 1147 -10.45 70.53 28.81
C PHE A 1147 -11.40 71.73 28.91
N VAL A 1148 -10.87 72.87 29.35
CA VAL A 1148 -11.63 74.12 29.52
C VAL A 1148 -11.47 74.96 28.25
N ILE A 1149 -12.60 75.44 27.72
CA ILE A 1149 -12.62 76.39 26.60
C ILE A 1149 -12.69 77.79 27.19
N THR A 1150 -11.69 78.62 26.91
CA THR A 1150 -11.54 79.92 27.59
C THR A 1150 -11.95 81.10 26.71
N THR A 1151 -12.04 80.91 25.39
CA THR A 1151 -12.43 81.94 24.45
C THR A 1151 -13.51 81.47 23.48
N GLU A 1152 -14.37 82.39 23.03
CA GLU A 1152 -15.40 82.10 22.02
C GLU A 1152 -14.79 81.62 20.69
N ARG A 1153 -13.58 82.07 20.36
CA ARG A 1153 -12.84 81.62 19.17
C ARG A 1153 -12.44 80.15 19.28
N GLU A 1154 -12.04 79.68 20.46
CA GLU A 1154 -11.75 78.27 20.72
C GLU A 1154 -13.02 77.41 20.64
N ALA A 1155 -14.15 77.92 21.16
CA ALA A 1155 -15.45 77.26 21.03
C ALA A 1155 -15.86 77.11 19.56
N LYS A 1156 -15.79 78.19 18.76
CA LYS A 1156 -16.04 78.16 17.31
C LYS A 1156 -15.13 77.18 16.58
N ALA A 1157 -13.84 77.15 16.93
CA ALA A 1157 -12.88 76.24 16.31
C ALA A 1157 -13.18 74.76 16.66
N LEU A 1158 -13.56 74.47 17.91
CA LEU A 1158 -13.96 73.12 18.32
C LEU A 1158 -15.22 72.66 17.58
N MET A 1159 -16.24 73.53 17.47
CA MET A 1159 -17.47 73.19 16.75
C MET A 1159 -17.24 73.03 15.25
N ALA A 1160 -16.37 73.84 14.64
CA ALA A 1160 -15.94 73.64 13.26
C ALA A 1160 -15.20 72.30 13.07
N PHE A 1161 -14.37 71.89 14.03
CA PHE A 1161 -13.70 70.59 14.02
C PHE A 1161 -14.68 69.43 14.16
N ILE A 1162 -15.66 69.51 15.07
CA ILE A 1162 -16.73 68.50 15.23
C ILE A 1162 -17.55 68.40 13.93
N LYS A 1163 -17.86 69.55 13.30
CA LYS A 1163 -18.52 69.59 12.00
C LYS A 1163 -17.70 68.87 10.92
N GLU A 1164 -16.41 69.21 10.78
CA GLU A 1164 -15.48 68.56 9.84
C GLU A 1164 -15.38 67.04 10.10
N PHE A 1165 -15.33 66.64 11.37
CA PHE A 1165 -15.34 65.24 11.78
C PHE A 1165 -16.59 64.51 11.31
N LEU A 1166 -17.77 65.08 11.53
CA LEU A 1166 -19.05 64.47 11.12
C LEU A 1166 -19.22 64.46 9.60
N GLU A 1167 -18.77 65.50 8.87
CA GLU A 1167 -18.79 65.52 7.40
C GLU A 1167 -18.01 64.36 6.76
N LEU A 1168 -16.90 63.94 7.39
CA LEU A 1168 -16.09 62.82 6.90
C LEU A 1168 -16.79 61.46 7.02
N HIS A 1169 -17.84 61.36 7.84
CA HIS A 1169 -18.65 60.15 8.04
C HIS A 1169 -19.95 60.18 7.21
N LYS A 1170 -20.04 61.01 6.16
CA LYS A 1170 -21.12 60.97 5.15
C LYS A 1170 -21.08 59.74 4.23
N VAL A 1171 -19.95 59.03 4.21
CA VAL A 1171 -19.78 57.77 3.47
C VAL A 1171 -20.12 56.60 4.41
N GLN A 1172 -20.85 55.59 3.94
CA GLN A 1172 -21.28 54.45 4.76
C GLN A 1172 -20.12 53.82 5.55
N GLU A 1173 -20.11 54.04 6.87
CA GLU A 1173 -19.14 53.44 7.80
C GLU A 1173 -19.75 52.27 8.59
N LYS A 1174 -18.99 51.62 9.48
CA LYS A 1174 -19.47 50.41 10.18
C LYS A 1174 -20.44 50.66 11.33
N ALA A 1175 -20.52 51.89 11.86
CA ALA A 1175 -21.25 52.19 13.11
C ALA A 1175 -22.39 53.20 12.91
N PHE A 1176 -22.13 54.30 12.20
CA PHE A 1176 -23.12 55.32 11.85
C PHE A 1176 -22.70 56.02 10.55
N THR A 1177 -23.65 56.66 9.87
CA THR A 1177 -23.42 57.50 8.70
C THR A 1177 -24.16 58.82 8.87
N VAL A 1178 -23.51 59.94 8.56
CA VAL A 1178 -24.12 61.27 8.65
C VAL A 1178 -24.87 61.57 7.36
N LEU A 1179 -26.17 61.85 7.45
CA LEU A 1179 -27.03 62.18 6.31
C LEU A 1179 -27.02 63.70 6.06
N GLU A 1180 -27.42 64.45 7.07
CA GLU A 1180 -27.46 65.92 7.05
C GLU A 1180 -26.69 66.50 8.24
N LEU A 1181 -26.13 67.69 8.03
CA LEU A 1181 -25.32 68.37 9.05
C LEU A 1181 -25.48 69.88 8.89
N SER A 1182 -25.85 70.56 9.98
CA SER A 1182 -25.94 72.01 10.06
C SER A 1182 -25.22 72.55 11.30
N LEU A 1183 -24.70 73.78 11.19
CA LEU A 1183 -24.08 74.50 12.30
C LEU A 1183 -24.82 75.83 12.42
N THR A 1184 -25.50 76.04 13.54
CA THR A 1184 -26.24 77.27 13.85
C THR A 1184 -25.62 77.96 15.08
N THR A 1185 -25.75 79.28 15.13
CA THR A 1185 -25.31 80.10 16.27
C THR A 1185 -26.56 80.71 16.89
N GLU A 1186 -26.81 80.40 18.16
CA GLU A 1186 -27.93 80.93 18.94
C GLU A 1186 -27.39 81.85 20.07
N GLU A 1187 -28.25 82.67 20.68
CA GLU A 1187 -27.83 83.64 21.72
C GLU A 1187 -27.19 82.97 22.96
N GLU A 1188 -27.48 81.68 23.19
CA GLU A 1188 -26.96 80.89 24.32
C GLU A 1188 -25.79 79.94 23.96
N GLY A 1189 -25.37 79.84 22.69
CA GLY A 1189 -24.23 78.99 22.31
C GLY A 1189 -24.14 78.58 20.83
N PHE A 1190 -23.16 77.72 20.51
CA PHE A 1190 -22.99 77.11 19.18
C PHE A 1190 -23.59 75.70 19.17
N ILE A 1191 -24.41 75.39 18.17
CA ILE A 1191 -25.07 74.09 18.04
C ILE A 1191 -24.69 73.46 16.70
N VAL A 1192 -24.20 72.22 16.74
CA VAL A 1192 -24.08 71.36 15.55
C VAL A 1192 -25.22 70.36 15.62
N LYS A 1193 -26.09 70.36 14.60
CA LYS A 1193 -27.14 69.34 14.45
C LYS A 1193 -26.77 68.38 13.35
N ALA A 1194 -26.86 67.08 13.62
CA ALA A 1194 -26.55 66.01 12.68
C ALA A 1194 -27.70 65.00 12.60
N GLU A 1195 -28.19 64.71 11.40
CA GLU A 1195 -29.07 63.55 11.18
C GLU A 1195 -28.17 62.34 10.90
N LEU A 1196 -28.17 61.37 11.82
CA LEU A 1196 -27.37 60.16 11.76
C LEU A 1196 -28.24 58.98 11.37
N GLN A 1197 -27.73 58.12 10.49
CA GLN A 1197 -28.27 56.78 10.28
C GLN A 1197 -27.41 55.77 11.04
N MET A 1198 -28.01 54.95 11.89
CA MET A 1198 -27.30 53.99 12.73
C MET A 1198 -27.27 52.60 12.08
N ALA A 1199 -26.17 51.86 12.28
CA ALA A 1199 -26.09 50.45 11.88
C ALA A 1199 -26.91 49.57 12.86
N PRO A 1200 -27.62 48.52 12.41
CA PRO A 1200 -27.73 48.03 11.04
C PRO A 1200 -28.56 48.97 10.15
N TYR A 1201 -27.99 49.39 9.01
CA TYR A 1201 -28.59 50.39 8.12
C TYR A 1201 -29.90 49.92 7.48
N GLU A 1202 -30.09 48.60 7.40
CA GLU A 1202 -31.28 47.95 6.87
C GLU A 1202 -32.53 48.24 7.69
N LEU A 1203 -32.37 48.58 8.99
CA LEU A 1203 -33.47 48.94 9.87
C LEU A 1203 -33.93 50.40 9.68
N GLY A 1204 -33.21 51.20 8.90
CA GLY A 1204 -33.57 52.59 8.61
C GLY A 1204 -33.60 53.49 9.85
N ILE A 1205 -32.93 53.12 10.93
CA ILE A 1205 -32.93 53.87 12.19
C ILE A 1205 -32.19 55.19 11.98
N ARG A 1206 -32.93 56.29 12.09
CA ARG A 1206 -32.40 57.65 12.02
C ARG A 1206 -32.50 58.33 13.37
N GLN A 1207 -31.45 59.05 13.73
CA GLN A 1207 -31.34 59.78 14.98
C GLN A 1207 -30.85 61.19 14.66
N GLU A 1208 -31.61 62.19 15.06
CA GLU A 1208 -31.14 63.58 15.08
C GLU A 1208 -30.37 63.80 16.39
N ALA A 1209 -29.14 64.32 16.28
CA ALA A 1209 -28.20 64.49 17.41
C ALA A 1209 -27.56 65.87 17.40
#